data_AF-A0A938LEV7-F1
#
_entry.id   AF-A0A938LEV7-F1
#
_cell.length_a   1.000
_cell.length_b   1.000
_cell.length_c   1.000
_cell.angle_alpha   90.00
_cell.angle_beta   90.00
_cell.angle_gamma   90.00
#
_symmetry.space_group_name_H-M   'P 1'
#
loop_
_entity.id
_entity.type
_entity.pdbx_description
1 polymer ?
#
loop_
_entity_poly.entity_id
_entity_poly.type
_entity_poly.pdbx_seq_one_letter_code
_entity_poly.pdbx_strand_id
1 'polypeptide(L)'
;MGRIHRRYGGMGIASVGAEPLQLPGRPEAERVRPRTAPRAVERVDRRRASVRRLGRPLLPGGTPMTRFRARDRRRGVALLIVLGILTMALGVCYAMLRGQSTSSMIERNQGRLDDARSAALTGVSIALAKMHTTAWSGVGSSLTGNLNTGLSYRATFAAGDASLDSADADYADLPYRVTVQSVGTAVDPSNPSIASTHAVDVVVQLVPRAMAALPAKWSTIQNHTVFQWGTDPFTFEMPARIEGDVHAQGAFALAPSYPTQDSRPFKGHIDEIAVYNKALTDSEILAIQSAAATPPQNAQDVVAGYGPIAYWRCDEAAGAATAADSAGANPGAYVGAKSGDANKPFWGAGSSAQFDGFNDHIRCGRPDVATSAFTVLCWFRADSFPSGDQHLVCKALGPSDADQYWMLGTTIKSGARRLKFGLRTSHGWKDVTANSGDLFAGVWTFAAATYDGSKLRVYKDGTMESLIGHSGTITANANAFLCIGDTPPGSPRTQLLRDERAMQLARETDMRPVTGTWRAPVGAIDAETLTFLRDDLGAGSATISADTSAPVTIPGGVGSYQLFSGGPIYKIPDPGGSIENATLAADPSTNPLGFRRHQGNVDIKDSVTGTGTLFLESPGDLGFKGTGTNWSSVLLPAIDGESNRRRYPAFIVAGSVVVEKSSVAAQVSGAVVAGNRFEAKDRTDVSPGITINGRVVSASFQFGKRKGTPTNANDWRSYAQSFLLQTTLPYFPGWLASNPDIDVAPLWTIRPDPAGHVDQWPDLTQPVFVPRTGDGGLRWRVVSWREGTGP
;
A
#
# COMPACT_ATOMS: atom_id res chain seq x y z
N MET A 1 -39.17 14.08 -23.69
CA MET A 1 -38.96 15.55 -23.66
C MET A 1 -37.69 15.88 -24.43
N GLY A 2 -37.78 16.85 -25.36
CA GLY A 2 -36.73 17.21 -26.33
C GLY A 2 -35.58 18.04 -25.75
N ARG A 3 -34.40 17.96 -26.37
CA ARG A 3 -33.81 18.93 -27.33
C ARG A 3 -33.08 20.13 -26.71
N ILE A 4 -31.74 20.02 -26.70
CA ILE A 4 -30.71 20.88 -27.34
C ILE A 4 -30.97 22.41 -27.43
N HIS A 5 -30.05 23.19 -26.83
CA HIS A 5 -29.62 24.55 -27.22
C HIS A 5 -28.09 24.66 -27.08
N ARG A 6 -27.30 24.93 -28.14
CA ARG A 6 -26.84 26.25 -28.68
C ARG A 6 -25.92 27.02 -27.69
N ARG A 7 -24.78 27.66 -28.02
CA ARG A 7 -23.98 27.90 -29.26
C ARG A 7 -22.75 28.80 -28.89
N TYR A 8 -21.64 28.68 -29.66
CA TYR A 8 -20.51 29.65 -29.94
C TYR A 8 -19.63 30.19 -28.79
N GLY A 9 -18.31 30.42 -28.92
CA GLY A 9 -17.38 30.35 -30.05
C GLY A 9 -15.96 30.81 -29.62
N GLY A 10 -14.92 30.63 -30.45
CA GLY A 10 -13.59 31.24 -30.24
C GLY A 10 -12.40 30.49 -30.86
N MET A 11 -11.95 30.94 -32.03
CA MET A 11 -10.79 30.49 -32.81
C MET A 11 -9.43 30.66 -32.12
N GLY A 12 -8.45 29.85 -32.53
CA GLY A 12 -7.02 30.15 -32.38
C GLY A 12 -6.11 29.00 -32.82
N ILE A 13 -5.61 29.07 -34.04
CA ILE A 13 -4.90 28.03 -34.80
C ILE A 13 -3.42 27.91 -34.39
N ALA A 14 -2.91 26.67 -34.38
CA ALA A 14 -1.49 26.33 -34.29
C ALA A 14 -0.79 26.46 -35.65
N SER A 15 0.49 26.90 -35.64
CA SER A 15 1.43 26.56 -36.71
C SER A 15 2.83 26.32 -36.14
N VAL A 16 3.37 25.15 -36.47
CA VAL A 16 4.71 24.63 -36.17
C VAL A 16 5.58 24.77 -37.43
N GLY A 17 6.87 25.02 -37.26
CA GLY A 17 7.95 24.87 -38.25
C GLY A 17 9.19 25.66 -37.79
N ALA A 18 10.21 25.02 -37.20
CA ALA A 18 11.42 24.48 -37.87
C ALA A 18 12.33 25.62 -38.40
N GLU A 19 13.64 25.75 -38.15
CA GLU A 19 14.74 24.85 -37.75
C GLU A 19 15.99 25.74 -37.37
N PRO A 20 17.30 25.35 -37.40
CA PRO A 20 18.15 25.01 -36.23
C PRO A 20 19.50 25.78 -36.03
N LEU A 21 20.26 25.31 -35.02
CA LEU A 21 21.73 25.20 -34.90
C LEU A 21 22.59 26.43 -34.50
N GLN A 22 23.12 26.42 -33.26
CA GLN A 22 24.58 26.34 -32.97
C GLN A 22 24.90 26.22 -31.46
N LEU A 23 25.79 25.27 -31.12
CA LEU A 23 26.50 25.04 -29.84
C LEU A 23 28.02 25.21 -30.13
N PRO A 24 28.94 25.19 -29.14
CA PRO A 24 28.84 25.48 -27.69
C PRO A 24 29.90 26.50 -27.21
N GLY A 25 29.76 27.00 -25.97
CA GLY A 25 30.80 27.77 -25.28
C GLY A 25 30.62 27.83 -23.76
N ARG A 26 31.67 27.51 -23.02
CA ARG A 26 31.93 27.73 -21.58
C ARG A 26 33.33 28.40 -21.46
N PRO A 27 33.79 28.97 -20.32
CA PRO A 27 33.15 29.19 -19.01
C PRO A 27 33.41 30.57 -18.29
N GLU A 28 32.72 30.75 -17.14
CA GLU A 28 33.09 31.36 -15.82
C GLU A 28 33.20 32.88 -15.44
N ALA A 29 32.83 33.12 -14.15
CA ALA A 29 33.01 34.24 -13.18
C ALA A 29 32.07 35.50 -13.26
N GLU A 30 31.60 36.19 -12.21
CA GLU A 30 31.53 36.10 -10.72
C GLU A 30 30.67 37.29 -10.13
N ARG A 31 29.99 37.09 -8.97
CA ARG A 31 29.50 37.99 -7.86
C ARG A 31 28.69 39.30 -8.08
N VAL A 32 27.46 39.46 -7.53
CA VAL A 32 26.96 39.86 -6.17
C VAL A 32 26.71 41.38 -5.94
N ARG A 33 25.47 41.74 -5.54
CA ARG A 33 25.02 42.95 -4.79
C ARG A 33 24.38 42.50 -3.46
N PRO A 34 24.23 43.35 -2.41
CA PRO A 34 22.89 43.90 -2.11
C PRO A 34 22.88 45.25 -1.33
N ARG A 35 21.78 45.50 -0.59
CA ARG A 35 21.06 46.77 -0.30
C ARG A 35 20.88 46.97 1.23
N THR A 36 20.80 48.23 1.68
CA THR A 36 20.00 48.83 2.81
C THR A 36 20.15 48.43 4.29
N ALA A 37 20.07 49.43 5.19
CA ALA A 37 19.62 49.32 6.60
C ALA A 37 18.98 50.66 7.13
N PRO A 38 18.18 50.66 8.25
CA PRO A 38 17.24 51.71 8.66
C PRO A 38 17.50 52.43 10.03
N ARG A 39 16.49 53.21 10.50
CA ARG A 39 16.36 54.31 11.52
C ARG A 39 16.36 53.96 13.05
N ALA A 40 16.66 54.97 13.90
CA ALA A 40 15.87 55.56 15.05
C ALA A 40 16.83 56.26 16.08
N VAL A 41 16.81 57.58 16.39
CA VAL A 41 15.99 58.48 17.29
C VAL A 41 16.11 58.27 18.82
N GLU A 42 16.80 59.21 19.52
CA GLU A 42 16.45 59.93 20.78
C GLU A 42 17.53 61.02 21.07
N ARG A 43 17.26 62.36 21.08
CA ARG A 43 16.84 63.27 22.20
C ARG A 43 17.73 63.14 23.46
N VAL A 44 18.39 64.13 24.07
CA VAL A 44 18.14 65.53 24.53
C VAL A 44 19.56 66.11 24.85
N ASP A 45 19.98 67.35 24.58
CA ASP A 45 19.66 68.55 25.37
C ASP A 45 20.20 69.87 24.75
N ARG A 46 19.64 70.99 25.22
CA ARG A 46 19.78 72.36 24.71
C ARG A 46 20.73 73.25 25.56
N ARG A 47 21.06 74.41 24.95
CA ARG A 47 21.41 75.76 25.50
C ARG A 47 22.91 76.07 25.54
N ARG A 48 23.44 77.00 24.73
CA ARG A 48 23.28 78.48 24.58
C ARG A 48 24.24 79.28 25.48
N ALA A 49 25.13 80.04 24.84
CA ALA A 49 25.52 81.41 25.19
C ALA A 49 26.10 82.05 23.91
N SER A 50 25.30 82.82 23.14
CA SER A 50 25.18 84.29 23.15
C SER A 50 26.27 84.99 22.30
N VAL A 51 25.96 85.51 21.09
CA VAL A 51 25.30 86.82 20.78
C VAL A 51 26.30 87.98 21.05
N ARG A 52 26.59 89.00 20.22
CA ARG A 52 25.96 89.77 19.10
C ARG A 52 27.15 90.51 18.41
N ARG A 53 27.23 90.70 17.07
CA ARG A 53 26.68 91.84 16.26
C ARG A 53 27.08 93.22 16.86
N LEU A 54 27.48 94.26 16.12
CA LEU A 54 27.33 94.63 14.70
C LEU A 54 28.02 96.00 14.50
N GLY A 55 28.70 96.22 13.36
CA GLY A 55 28.87 97.52 12.67
C GLY A 55 29.68 98.62 13.39
N ARG A 56 30.32 99.60 12.75
CA ARG A 56 30.26 100.11 11.37
C ARG A 56 31.42 101.17 11.22
N PRO A 57 31.58 101.93 10.12
CA PRO A 57 32.78 101.96 9.28
C PRO A 57 33.50 103.34 9.29
N LEU A 58 34.45 103.57 8.38
CA LEU A 58 34.52 104.74 7.46
C LEU A 58 35.85 104.75 6.66
N LEU A 59 35.74 104.86 5.33
CA LEU A 59 36.76 105.34 4.36
C LEU A 59 36.98 106.85 4.58
N PRO A 60 38.05 107.55 4.08
CA PRO A 60 38.66 107.40 2.75
C PRO A 60 40.19 107.67 2.68
N GLY A 61 40.73 107.63 1.45
CA GLY A 61 42.15 107.84 1.14
C GLY A 61 42.63 109.29 1.08
N GLY A 62 43.95 109.42 0.96
CA GLY A 62 44.69 110.64 0.67
C GLY A 62 46.20 110.46 0.91
N THR A 63 46.96 110.20 -0.16
CA THR A 63 48.42 110.43 -0.27
C THR A 63 48.75 111.93 -0.07
N PRO A 64 49.95 112.38 0.40
CA PRO A 64 51.22 112.13 -0.31
C PRO A 64 52.57 112.13 0.49
N MET A 65 53.59 111.62 -0.20
CA MET A 65 54.99 112.09 -0.31
C MET A 65 56.05 111.98 0.83
N THR A 66 57.09 111.22 0.46
CA THR A 66 58.55 111.49 0.52
C THR A 66 59.42 111.19 1.75
N ARG A 67 60.36 110.24 1.52
CA ARG A 67 61.79 110.14 1.91
C ARG A 67 62.11 110.19 3.42
N PHE A 68 62.83 109.24 4.02
CA PHE A 68 64.18 108.80 3.69
C PHE A 68 64.43 107.36 4.19
N ARG A 69 65.24 106.60 3.43
CA ARG A 69 65.84 105.34 3.89
C ARG A 69 66.87 105.62 4.98
N ALA A 70 66.78 104.90 6.09
CA ALA A 70 67.93 104.52 6.88
C ALA A 70 67.86 103.02 7.17
N ARG A 71 68.93 102.34 6.78
CA ARG A 71 69.10 100.89 6.82
C ARG A 71 69.68 100.57 8.20
N ASP A 72 69.04 99.70 8.98
CA ASP A 72 69.75 99.08 10.10
C ASP A 72 69.45 97.59 10.27
N ARG A 73 70.53 96.89 10.63
CA ARG A 73 70.79 95.48 10.35
C ARG A 73 70.07 94.54 11.32
N ARG A 74 69.43 93.51 10.77
CA ARG A 74 68.87 92.35 11.48
C ARG A 74 69.99 91.42 11.97
N ARG A 75 70.20 91.32 13.29
CA ARG A 75 70.93 90.22 13.94
C ARG A 75 70.08 89.75 15.14
N GLY A 76 69.32 88.68 14.94
CA GLY A 76 68.38 88.11 15.92
C GLY A 76 67.31 87.21 15.29
N VAL A 77 66.96 87.49 14.02
CA VAL A 77 65.96 86.71 13.25
C VAL A 77 66.48 85.32 12.88
N ALA A 78 67.79 85.15 12.63
CA ALA A 78 68.37 83.85 12.27
C ALA A 78 68.27 82.81 13.41
N LEU A 79 68.42 83.23 14.67
CA LEU A 79 68.40 82.31 15.82
C LEU A 79 66.97 81.83 16.16
N LEU A 80 65.97 82.70 16.00
CA LEU A 80 64.54 82.34 16.11
C LEU A 80 64.07 81.46 14.94
N ILE A 81 64.59 81.67 13.73
CA ILE A 81 64.33 80.79 12.59
C ILE A 81 64.96 79.40 12.83
N VAL A 82 66.20 79.34 13.32
CA VAL A 82 66.87 78.07 13.64
C VAL A 82 66.13 77.33 14.76
N LEU A 83 65.73 78.00 15.84
CA LEU A 83 64.99 77.38 16.95
C LEU A 83 63.58 76.93 16.52
N GLY A 84 62.90 77.71 15.67
CA GLY A 84 61.61 77.35 15.07
C GLY A 84 61.70 76.16 14.10
N ILE A 85 62.79 76.07 13.34
CA ILE A 85 63.07 74.90 12.48
C ILE A 85 63.38 73.68 13.35
N LEU A 86 64.12 73.83 14.46
CA LEU A 86 64.47 72.73 15.36
C LEU A 86 63.25 72.16 16.11
N THR A 87 62.33 73.01 16.55
CA THR A 87 61.07 72.57 17.18
C THR A 87 60.11 71.94 16.18
N MET A 88 60.01 72.48 14.95
CA MET A 88 59.26 71.81 13.87
C MET A 88 59.88 70.46 13.50
N ALA A 89 61.21 70.38 13.41
CA ALA A 89 61.92 69.13 13.12
C ALA A 89 61.70 68.07 14.22
N LEU A 90 61.81 68.45 15.51
CA LEU A 90 61.51 67.58 16.65
C LEU A 90 60.04 67.15 16.67
N GLY A 91 59.11 68.06 16.35
CA GLY A 91 57.68 67.76 16.25
C GLY A 91 57.35 66.77 15.14
N VAL A 92 57.96 66.92 13.96
CA VAL A 92 57.85 65.97 12.83
C VAL A 92 58.49 64.63 13.18
N CYS A 93 59.66 64.63 13.83
CA CYS A 93 60.35 63.40 14.23
C CYS A 93 59.55 62.62 15.28
N TYR A 94 58.97 63.31 16.28
CA TYR A 94 58.07 62.69 17.25
C TYR A 94 56.78 62.18 16.61
N ALA A 95 56.18 62.93 15.68
CA ALA A 95 55.00 62.48 14.94
C ALA A 95 55.31 61.24 14.07
N MET A 96 56.48 61.20 13.42
CA MET A 96 56.95 60.04 12.66
C MET A 96 57.23 58.83 13.55
N LEU A 97 57.93 59.00 14.68
CA LEU A 97 58.20 57.92 15.64
C LEU A 97 56.90 57.36 16.25
N ARG A 98 55.95 58.24 16.58
CA ARG A 98 54.63 57.83 17.06
C ARG A 98 53.86 57.11 15.97
N GLY A 99 53.89 57.60 14.73
CA GLY A 99 53.25 56.98 13.57
C GLY A 99 53.84 55.60 13.22
N GLN A 100 55.16 55.45 13.29
CA GLN A 100 55.87 54.19 13.11
C GLN A 100 55.55 53.21 14.25
N SER A 101 55.53 53.68 15.50
CA SER A 101 55.14 52.87 16.66
C SER A 101 53.70 52.37 16.55
N THR A 102 52.75 53.22 16.15
CA THR A 102 51.36 52.80 15.94
C THR A 102 51.22 51.84 14.76
N SER A 103 51.95 52.07 13.67
CA SER A 103 51.92 51.16 12.50
C SER A 103 52.49 49.79 12.84
N SER A 104 53.60 49.72 13.59
CA SER A 104 54.18 48.47 14.10
C SER A 104 53.27 47.74 15.09
N MET A 105 52.47 48.48 15.88
CA MET A 105 51.47 47.86 16.76
C MET A 105 50.28 47.31 15.97
N ILE A 106 49.80 48.03 14.95
CA ILE A 106 48.74 47.56 14.04
C ILE A 106 49.19 46.30 13.31
N GLU A 107 50.39 46.30 12.73
CA GLU A 107 50.95 45.16 12.02
C GLU A 107 51.12 43.93 12.92
N ARG A 108 51.62 44.11 14.15
CA ARG A 108 51.70 43.02 15.14
C ARG A 108 50.34 42.49 15.58
N ASN A 109 49.35 43.37 15.75
CA ASN A 109 47.99 42.96 16.06
C ASN A 109 47.35 42.20 14.89
N GLN A 110 47.62 42.63 13.66
CA GLN A 110 47.11 42.00 12.46
C GLN A 110 47.75 40.62 12.24
N GLY A 111 49.07 40.51 12.41
CA GLY A 111 49.78 39.22 12.37
C GLY A 111 49.26 38.25 13.43
N ARG A 112 49.02 38.70 14.67
CA ARG A 112 48.40 37.86 15.71
C ARG A 112 46.98 37.43 15.35
N LEU A 113 46.20 38.28 14.70
CA LEU A 113 44.86 37.94 14.25
C LEU A 113 44.89 36.90 13.12
N ASP A 114 45.86 36.98 12.20
CA ASP A 114 46.10 35.99 11.15
C ASP A 114 46.59 34.64 11.73
N ASP A 115 47.45 34.69 12.75
CA ASP A 115 47.88 33.50 13.50
C ASP A 115 46.70 32.85 14.24
N ALA A 116 45.86 33.65 14.90
CA ALA A 116 44.64 33.18 15.58
C ALA A 116 43.66 32.55 14.58
N ARG A 117 43.49 33.14 13.39
CA ARG A 117 42.69 32.58 12.30
C ARG A 117 43.26 31.24 11.83
N SER A 118 44.56 31.15 11.60
CA SER A 118 45.23 29.90 11.20
C SER A 118 45.08 28.80 12.25
N ALA A 119 45.16 29.15 13.54
CA ALA A 119 44.89 28.23 14.64
C ALA A 119 43.43 27.75 14.66
N ALA A 120 42.47 28.66 14.44
CA ALA A 120 41.05 28.32 14.36
C ALA A 120 40.76 27.34 13.21
N LEU A 121 41.31 27.60 12.01
CA LEU A 121 41.20 26.73 10.83
C LEU A 121 41.80 25.34 11.08
N THR A 122 42.95 25.29 11.74
CA THR A 122 43.59 24.03 12.14
C THR A 122 42.68 23.25 13.12
N GLY A 123 42.09 23.95 14.08
CA GLY A 123 41.12 23.37 15.01
C GLY A 123 39.90 22.78 14.32
N VAL A 124 39.34 23.46 13.31
CA VAL A 124 38.25 22.91 12.47
C VAL A 124 38.71 21.66 11.74
N SER A 125 39.86 21.69 11.06
CA SER A 125 40.37 20.54 10.29
C SER A 125 40.54 19.30 11.17
N ILE A 126 41.14 19.45 12.36
CA ILE A 126 41.32 18.35 13.31
C ILE A 126 39.97 17.89 13.87
N ALA A 127 39.05 18.82 14.19
CA ALA A 127 37.72 18.48 14.65
C ALA A 127 36.93 17.66 13.62
N LEU A 128 36.94 18.07 12.35
CA LEU A 128 36.32 17.33 11.25
C LEU A 128 36.96 15.96 11.05
N ALA A 129 38.30 15.88 11.05
CA ALA A 129 39.00 14.60 10.96
C ALA A 129 38.62 13.66 12.12
N LYS A 130 38.47 14.18 13.34
CA LYS A 130 38.05 13.41 14.52
C LYS A 130 36.63 12.87 14.36
N MET A 131 35.69 13.66 13.84
CA MET A 131 34.29 13.25 13.58
C MET A 131 34.18 12.09 12.58
N HIS A 132 35.20 11.86 11.75
CA HIS A 132 35.31 10.72 10.84
C HIS A 132 35.88 9.44 11.48
N THR A 133 36.12 9.45 12.78
CA THR A 133 36.63 8.32 13.57
C THR A 133 35.64 7.92 14.66
N THR A 134 35.76 6.70 15.19
CA THR A 134 35.01 6.25 16.37
C THR A 134 35.43 6.92 17.68
N ALA A 135 36.53 7.70 17.68
CA ALA A 135 37.08 8.34 18.86
C ALA A 135 36.46 9.73 19.15
N TRP A 136 35.50 10.19 18.35
CA TRP A 136 34.80 11.45 18.60
C TRP A 136 33.83 11.30 19.79
N SER A 137 33.98 12.17 20.79
CA SER A 137 33.17 12.13 22.02
C SER A 137 31.75 12.70 21.85
N GLY A 138 31.41 13.20 20.65
CA GLY A 138 30.05 13.68 20.33
C GLY A 138 29.79 15.16 20.59
N VAL A 139 28.54 15.55 20.40
CA VAL A 139 28.00 16.88 20.69
C VAL A 139 28.12 17.20 22.18
N GLY A 140 28.38 18.47 22.51
CA GLY A 140 28.60 18.95 23.86
C GLY A 140 30.04 18.75 24.35
N SER A 141 30.85 18.01 23.61
CA SER A 141 32.29 17.89 23.89
C SER A 141 33.09 19.05 23.30
N SER A 142 34.34 19.20 23.76
CA SER A 142 35.30 20.13 23.17
C SER A 142 36.65 19.46 22.95
N LEU A 143 37.31 19.81 21.86
CA LEU A 143 38.67 19.42 21.52
C LEU A 143 39.59 20.63 21.65
N THR A 144 40.62 20.53 22.47
CA THR A 144 41.66 21.55 22.60
C THR A 144 42.99 21.02 22.07
N GLY A 145 43.79 21.92 21.51
CA GLY A 145 45.15 21.60 21.08
C GLY A 145 46.05 22.82 21.11
N ASN A 146 47.31 22.60 21.50
CA ASN A 146 48.35 23.61 21.46
C ASN A 146 49.22 23.36 20.22
N LEU A 147 49.28 24.33 19.32
CA LEU A 147 50.13 24.27 18.12
C LEU A 147 51.58 24.64 18.47
N ASN A 148 51.74 25.57 19.42
CA ASN A 148 53.00 25.89 20.09
C ASN A 148 52.70 26.61 21.43
N THR A 149 53.71 27.25 22.03
CA THR A 149 53.57 27.94 23.32
C THR A 149 52.68 29.19 23.29
N GLY A 150 52.46 29.78 22.11
CA GLY A 150 51.65 31.00 21.93
C GLY A 150 50.38 30.80 21.10
N LEU A 151 50.20 29.64 20.49
CA LEU A 151 49.09 29.34 19.58
C LEU A 151 48.33 28.10 20.03
N SER A 152 47.03 28.26 20.24
CA SER A 152 46.13 27.17 20.63
C SER A 152 44.79 27.30 19.93
N TYR A 153 44.04 26.20 19.91
CA TYR A 153 42.66 26.19 19.44
C TYR A 153 41.76 25.45 20.43
N ARG A 154 40.48 25.81 20.41
CA ARG A 154 39.40 25.08 21.07
C ARG A 154 38.24 24.93 20.11
N ALA A 155 37.98 23.70 19.67
CA ALA A 155 36.81 23.34 18.88
C ALA A 155 35.71 22.77 19.80
N THR A 156 34.49 23.27 19.67
CA THR A 156 33.29 22.78 20.36
C THR A 156 32.32 22.21 19.33
N PHE A 157 31.56 21.19 19.74
CA PHE A 157 30.56 20.54 18.89
C PHE A 157 29.16 20.84 19.44
N ALA A 158 28.33 21.53 18.69
CA ALA A 158 26.93 21.81 19.03
C ALA A 158 26.00 21.06 18.05
N ALA A 159 24.87 20.55 18.54
CA ALA A 159 23.89 19.89 17.68
C ALA A 159 23.08 20.91 16.89
N GLY A 160 22.70 20.51 15.68
CA GLY A 160 21.89 21.32 14.77
C GLY A 160 22.67 22.46 14.13
N ASP A 161 21.90 23.43 13.66
CA ASP A 161 22.32 24.63 12.96
C ASP A 161 21.47 25.78 13.49
N ALA A 162 22.09 26.69 14.24
CA ALA A 162 21.38 27.81 14.88
C ALA A 162 20.81 28.82 13.88
N SER A 163 21.14 28.69 12.59
CA SER A 163 20.59 29.54 11.54
C SER A 163 19.33 29.01 10.89
N LEU A 164 18.91 27.79 11.23
CA LEU A 164 17.64 27.23 10.76
C LEU A 164 16.54 27.48 11.78
N ASP A 165 15.41 28.01 11.32
CA ASP A 165 14.15 28.02 12.06
C ASP A 165 13.12 27.07 11.43
N SER A 166 11.96 26.93 12.06
CA SER A 166 10.93 25.98 11.61
C SER A 166 10.27 26.32 10.27
N ALA A 167 10.51 27.51 9.72
CA ALA A 167 10.02 27.91 8.41
C ALA A 167 11.03 27.61 7.29
N ASP A 168 12.28 27.30 7.62
CA ASP A 168 13.31 26.99 6.63
C ASP A 168 13.07 25.63 5.95
N ALA A 169 13.28 25.58 4.63
CA ALA A 169 13.14 24.36 3.83
C ALA A 169 14.08 23.23 4.29
N ASP A 170 15.20 23.60 4.89
CA ASP A 170 16.23 22.71 5.41
C ASP A 170 16.00 22.30 6.88
N TYR A 171 14.94 22.78 7.54
CA TYR A 171 14.69 22.49 8.95
C TYR A 171 14.58 20.99 9.25
N ALA A 172 14.10 20.19 8.29
CA ALA A 172 14.05 18.73 8.39
C ALA A 172 15.45 18.08 8.51
N ASP A 173 16.51 18.77 8.06
CA ASP A 173 17.89 18.30 8.15
C ASP A 173 18.58 18.67 9.46
N LEU A 174 18.00 19.57 10.26
CA LEU A 174 18.50 19.98 11.58
C LEU A 174 18.99 18.82 12.46
N PRO A 175 18.26 17.69 12.60
CA PRO A 175 18.66 16.59 13.48
C PRO A 175 19.95 15.90 13.03
N TYR A 176 20.30 16.05 11.75
CA TYR A 176 21.46 15.43 11.11
C TYR A 176 22.63 16.41 10.97
N ARG A 177 22.48 17.65 11.45
CA ARG A 177 23.52 18.69 11.41
C ARG A 177 24.27 18.81 12.74
N VAL A 178 25.54 19.15 12.66
CA VAL A 178 26.41 19.48 13.79
C VAL A 178 27.15 20.76 13.44
N THR A 179 27.11 21.75 14.34
CA THR A 179 27.88 22.97 14.24
C THR A 179 29.20 22.79 14.99
N VAL A 180 30.30 22.86 14.26
CA VAL A 180 31.67 22.88 14.80
C VAL A 180 32.11 24.32 14.92
N GLN A 181 32.28 24.80 16.14
CA GLN A 181 32.79 26.15 16.41
C GLN A 181 34.23 26.03 16.90
N SER A 182 35.17 26.62 16.18
CA SER A 182 36.59 26.62 16.53
C SER A 182 37.06 28.03 16.85
N VAL A 183 37.54 28.23 18.08
CA VAL A 183 38.17 29.47 18.52
C VAL A 183 39.68 29.27 18.57
N GLY A 184 40.40 29.96 17.70
CA GLY A 184 41.86 30.03 17.74
C GLY A 184 42.32 31.21 18.59
N THR A 185 43.37 31.02 19.38
CA THR A 185 43.93 32.02 20.27
C THR A 185 45.43 32.16 20.00
N ALA A 186 45.86 33.38 19.71
CA ALA A 186 47.27 33.77 19.59
C ALA A 186 47.63 34.73 20.73
N VAL A 187 48.60 34.37 21.57
CA VAL A 187 49.10 35.22 22.67
C VAL A 187 50.48 35.77 22.34
N ASP A 188 50.76 37.00 22.80
CA ASP A 188 52.09 37.58 22.69
C ASP A 188 53.09 36.78 23.57
N PRO A 189 54.18 36.24 23.00
CA PRO A 189 55.15 35.44 23.76
C PRO A 189 55.82 36.19 24.91
N SER A 190 55.89 37.53 24.82
CA SER A 190 56.51 38.39 25.83
C SER A 190 55.52 38.86 26.91
N ASN A 191 54.21 38.82 26.61
CA ASN A 191 53.16 39.18 27.56
C ASN A 191 51.86 38.41 27.25
N PRO A 192 51.61 37.28 27.93
CA PRO A 192 50.42 36.44 27.71
C PRO A 192 49.07 37.14 27.94
N SER A 193 49.05 38.31 28.59
CA SER A 193 47.83 39.10 28.76
C SER A 193 47.35 39.78 27.47
N ILE A 194 48.19 39.84 26.43
CA ILE A 194 47.83 40.35 25.11
C ILE A 194 47.49 39.16 24.21
N ALA A 195 46.20 38.96 23.94
CA ALA A 195 45.70 37.87 23.12
C ALA A 195 44.84 38.40 21.96
N SER A 196 44.85 37.67 20.84
CA SER A 196 43.90 37.84 19.74
C SER A 196 43.18 36.52 19.50
N THR A 197 41.88 36.59 19.24
CA THR A 197 41.03 35.42 19.00
C THR A 197 40.35 35.52 17.65
N HIS A 198 40.11 34.37 17.03
CA HIS A 198 39.32 34.28 15.79
C HIS A 198 38.41 33.06 15.87
N ALA A 199 37.16 33.21 15.42
CA ALA A 199 36.15 32.17 15.49
C ALA A 199 35.75 31.72 14.08
N VAL A 200 35.69 30.40 13.89
CA VAL A 200 35.20 29.78 12.65
C VAL A 200 34.08 28.82 13.01
N ASP A 201 32.92 29.04 12.41
CA ASP A 201 31.74 28.19 12.57
C ASP A 201 31.51 27.39 11.28
N VAL A 202 31.52 26.07 11.39
CA VAL A 202 31.30 25.15 10.27
C VAL A 202 30.13 24.24 10.59
N VAL A 203 29.11 24.26 9.74
CA VAL A 203 27.98 23.34 9.86
C VAL A 203 28.22 22.16 8.94
N VAL A 204 28.22 20.96 9.52
CA VAL A 204 28.31 19.70 8.78
C VAL A 204 27.02 18.91 8.91
N GLN A 205 26.69 18.15 7.87
CA GLN A 205 25.53 17.25 7.83
C GLN A 205 26.00 15.80 7.68
N LEU A 206 25.38 14.90 8.43
CA LEU A 206 25.62 13.47 8.34
C LEU A 206 25.33 12.98 6.91
N VAL A 207 26.23 12.15 6.38
CA VAL A 207 26.01 11.38 5.16
C VAL A 207 25.75 9.93 5.58
N PRO A 208 24.49 9.47 5.63
CA PRO A 208 24.15 8.12 6.03
C PRO A 208 24.75 7.09 5.07
N ARG A 209 25.45 6.08 5.60
CA ARG A 209 26.06 5.02 4.78
C ARG A 209 25.67 3.60 5.20
N ALA A 210 25.14 3.44 6.41
CA ALA A 210 24.64 2.17 6.93
C ALA A 210 23.65 2.41 8.07
N MET A 211 22.87 1.37 8.38
CA MET A 211 21.92 1.30 9.49
C MET A 211 22.05 -0.03 10.21
N ALA A 212 21.29 -0.16 11.30
CA ALA A 212 20.85 -1.41 11.93
C ALA A 212 20.78 -2.60 10.96
N ALA A 213 21.48 -3.72 11.23
CA ALA A 213 21.20 -4.97 10.53
C ALA A 213 19.74 -5.39 10.78
N LEU A 214 19.07 -5.88 9.75
CA LEU A 214 17.69 -6.33 9.86
C LEU A 214 17.63 -7.69 10.57
N PRO A 215 16.55 -7.98 11.32
CA PRO A 215 16.29 -9.33 11.82
C PRO A 215 16.28 -10.35 10.68
N ALA A 216 16.74 -11.57 10.95
CA ALA A 216 16.97 -12.60 9.93
C ALA A 216 15.76 -12.87 9.02
N LYS A 217 14.53 -12.82 9.56
CA LYS A 217 13.29 -13.08 8.82
C LYS A 217 12.67 -11.84 8.15
N TRP A 218 13.18 -10.66 8.45
CA TRP A 218 12.56 -9.41 8.02
C TRP A 218 12.66 -9.21 6.50
N SER A 219 13.75 -9.66 5.87
CA SER A 219 13.88 -9.66 4.41
C SER A 219 12.82 -10.53 3.72
N THR A 220 12.47 -11.68 4.30
CA THR A 220 11.38 -12.53 3.79
C THR A 220 10.01 -11.86 3.95
N ILE A 221 9.77 -11.20 5.09
CA ILE A 221 8.54 -10.44 5.33
C ILE A 221 8.37 -9.33 4.29
N GLN A 222 9.46 -8.65 3.92
CA GLN A 222 9.48 -7.58 2.93
C GLN A 222 9.10 -8.02 1.50
N ASN A 223 8.84 -9.30 1.26
CA ASN A 223 8.29 -9.79 -0.01
C ASN A 223 6.77 -9.98 -0.01
N HIS A 224 6.11 -9.91 1.14
CA HIS A 224 4.65 -10.13 1.29
C HIS A 224 3.92 -8.89 1.80
N THR A 225 2.78 -8.53 1.20
CA THR A 225 1.91 -7.46 1.71
C THR A 225 1.32 -7.86 3.06
N VAL A 226 0.90 -9.12 3.18
CA VAL A 226 0.37 -9.69 4.42
C VAL A 226 1.22 -10.89 4.81
N PHE A 227 1.70 -10.88 6.06
CA PHE A 227 2.54 -11.94 6.59
C PHE A 227 1.99 -12.48 7.91
N GLN A 228 1.43 -13.68 7.85
CA GLN A 228 1.03 -14.44 9.02
C GLN A 228 2.13 -15.39 9.45
N TRP A 229 2.54 -15.30 10.71
CA TRP A 229 3.53 -16.24 11.28
C TRP A 229 2.91 -17.28 12.22
N GLY A 230 1.72 -17.04 12.78
CA GLY A 230 1.03 -18.01 13.64
C GLY A 230 0.11 -18.96 12.87
N THR A 231 -0.32 -20.05 13.48
CA THR A 231 -1.16 -21.10 12.86
C THR A 231 -2.67 -20.89 13.00
N ASP A 232 -3.08 -19.83 13.70
CA ASP A 232 -4.50 -19.54 13.88
C ASP A 232 -5.19 -19.33 12.54
N PRO A 233 -6.50 -19.62 12.42
CA PRO A 233 -7.21 -19.45 11.16
C PRO A 233 -7.06 -18.04 10.60
N PHE A 234 -6.84 -17.95 9.29
CA PHE A 234 -6.92 -16.73 8.51
C PHE A 234 -8.33 -16.66 7.93
N THR A 235 -9.22 -15.91 8.59
CA THR A 235 -10.58 -15.69 8.08
C THR A 235 -10.66 -14.37 7.34
N PHE A 236 -11.16 -14.42 6.11
CA PHE A 236 -11.25 -13.26 5.23
C PHE A 236 -12.66 -13.09 4.67
N GLU A 237 -13.52 -12.34 5.36
CA GLU A 237 -14.85 -12.01 4.86
C GLU A 237 -14.81 -10.90 3.80
N MET A 238 -15.76 -10.94 2.88
CA MET A 238 -15.97 -9.89 1.87
C MET A 238 -17.00 -8.84 2.35
N PRO A 239 -16.91 -7.57 1.91
CA PRO A 239 -15.92 -7.00 0.98
C PRO A 239 -14.69 -6.45 1.74
N ALA A 240 -13.55 -7.13 1.58
CA ALA A 240 -12.23 -6.69 2.02
C ALA A 240 -11.24 -6.94 0.88
N ARG A 241 -10.13 -6.20 0.86
CA ARG A 241 -9.15 -6.25 -0.22
C ARG A 241 -7.72 -6.40 0.28
N ILE A 242 -7.01 -7.39 -0.24
CA ILE A 242 -5.56 -7.54 -0.11
C ILE A 242 -4.94 -7.47 -1.50
N GLU A 243 -4.09 -6.47 -1.71
CA GLU A 243 -3.31 -6.32 -2.92
C GLU A 243 -1.88 -6.85 -2.71
N GLY A 244 -1.37 -7.64 -3.64
CA GLY A 244 -0.03 -8.25 -3.53
C GLY A 244 0.02 -9.55 -2.72
N ASP A 245 1.23 -10.06 -2.52
CA ASP A 245 1.49 -11.42 -2.05
C ASP A 245 1.15 -11.62 -0.56
N VAL A 246 0.63 -12.81 -0.24
CA VAL A 246 0.21 -13.21 1.11
C VAL A 246 1.00 -14.44 1.55
N HIS A 247 1.56 -14.39 2.75
CA HIS A 247 2.10 -15.56 3.47
C HIS A 247 1.13 -15.91 4.59
N ALA A 248 0.50 -17.09 4.52
CA ALA A 248 -0.44 -17.59 5.52
C ALA A 248 0.02 -18.94 6.09
N GLN A 249 0.13 -19.06 7.41
CA GLN A 249 0.52 -20.31 8.08
C GLN A 249 -0.70 -21.09 8.58
N GLY A 250 -1.79 -20.40 8.92
CA GLY A 250 -3.02 -21.01 9.43
C GLY A 250 -3.99 -21.42 8.34
N ALA A 251 -5.04 -22.13 8.75
CA ALA A 251 -6.12 -22.54 7.85
C ALA A 251 -6.80 -21.30 7.24
N PHE A 252 -6.85 -21.21 5.91
CA PHE A 252 -7.43 -20.07 5.20
C PHE A 252 -8.89 -20.34 4.84
N ALA A 253 -9.77 -19.39 5.15
CA ALA A 253 -11.17 -19.41 4.77
C ALA A 253 -11.57 -18.08 4.12
N LEU A 254 -11.96 -18.13 2.84
CA LEU A 254 -12.41 -16.99 2.06
C LEU A 254 -13.94 -16.89 2.09
N ALA A 255 -14.47 -15.80 2.65
CA ALA A 255 -15.90 -15.53 2.80
C ALA A 255 -16.72 -16.69 3.42
N PRO A 256 -16.30 -17.26 4.56
CA PRO A 256 -16.95 -18.45 5.13
C PRO A 256 -18.40 -18.20 5.60
N SER A 257 -18.79 -16.95 5.86
CA SER A 257 -20.17 -16.60 6.22
C SER A 257 -21.14 -16.50 5.02
N TYR A 258 -20.63 -16.56 3.79
CA TYR A 258 -21.47 -16.51 2.60
C TYR A 258 -22.15 -17.87 2.39
N PRO A 259 -23.46 -17.90 2.10
CA PRO A 259 -24.19 -19.16 1.95
C PRO A 259 -23.65 -19.96 0.75
N THR A 260 -23.27 -21.21 1.00
CA THR A 260 -22.82 -22.17 -0.01
C THR A 260 -23.87 -23.24 -0.32
N GLN A 261 -24.96 -23.32 0.46
CA GLN A 261 -25.98 -24.38 0.40
C GLN A 261 -26.95 -24.29 -0.79
N ASP A 262 -26.67 -23.43 -1.77
CA ASP A 262 -27.57 -23.13 -2.88
C ASP A 262 -27.34 -23.96 -4.15
N SER A 263 -26.47 -24.97 -4.09
CA SER A 263 -26.03 -25.77 -5.24
C SER A 263 -26.04 -27.27 -4.95
N ARG A 264 -26.03 -28.08 -6.00
CA ARG A 264 -25.87 -29.55 -6.00
C ARG A 264 -24.85 -29.94 -7.08
N PRO A 265 -23.59 -29.49 -6.94
CA PRO A 265 -22.60 -29.56 -8.01
C PRO A 265 -22.21 -31.01 -8.32
N PHE A 266 -22.05 -31.28 -9.61
CA PHE A 266 -21.54 -32.55 -10.11
C PHE A 266 -20.02 -32.50 -10.25
N LYS A 267 -19.37 -33.62 -9.94
CA LYS A 267 -17.91 -33.79 -10.09
C LYS A 267 -17.60 -34.88 -11.09
N GLY A 268 -17.09 -34.52 -12.26
CA GLY A 268 -16.73 -35.45 -13.31
C GLY A 268 -17.06 -34.91 -14.69
N HIS A 269 -17.51 -35.79 -15.58
CA HIS A 269 -17.75 -35.49 -16.99
C HIS A 269 -19.23 -35.71 -17.34
N ILE A 270 -19.81 -34.83 -18.16
CA ILE A 270 -21.15 -35.00 -18.74
C ILE A 270 -21.07 -34.78 -20.25
N ASP A 271 -21.81 -35.60 -20.99
CA ASP A 271 -21.88 -35.58 -22.44
C ASP A 271 -23.28 -35.93 -22.95
N GLU A 272 -23.58 -35.53 -24.19
CA GLU A 272 -24.81 -35.84 -24.95
C GLU A 272 -26.12 -35.63 -24.18
N ILE A 273 -26.36 -34.41 -23.73
CA ILE A 273 -27.55 -34.05 -22.95
C ILE A 273 -28.69 -33.75 -23.90
N ALA A 274 -29.77 -34.55 -23.89
CA ALA A 274 -30.94 -34.32 -24.73
C ALA A 274 -32.24 -34.25 -23.93
N VAL A 275 -33.12 -33.34 -24.31
CA VAL A 275 -34.46 -33.16 -23.74
C VAL A 275 -35.50 -33.33 -24.83
N TYR A 276 -36.54 -34.09 -24.56
CA TYR A 276 -37.66 -34.37 -25.48
C TYR A 276 -39.00 -33.98 -24.83
N ASN A 277 -39.93 -33.54 -25.67
CA ASN A 277 -41.32 -33.24 -25.28
C ASN A 277 -42.26 -34.45 -25.45
N LYS A 278 -41.69 -35.66 -25.52
CA LYS A 278 -42.38 -36.95 -25.63
C LYS A 278 -41.75 -37.97 -24.71
N ALA A 279 -42.51 -39.01 -24.34
CA ALA A 279 -41.98 -40.16 -23.61
C ALA A 279 -41.38 -41.13 -24.62
N LEU A 280 -40.06 -41.35 -24.56
CA LEU A 280 -39.43 -42.43 -25.31
C LEU A 280 -39.78 -43.78 -24.68
N THR A 281 -39.97 -44.79 -25.53
CA THR A 281 -40.23 -46.17 -25.13
C THR A 281 -38.95 -46.87 -24.68
N ASP A 282 -39.09 -47.97 -23.93
CA ASP A 282 -37.96 -48.78 -23.46
C ASP A 282 -37.04 -49.21 -24.62
N SER A 283 -37.62 -49.57 -25.76
CA SER A 283 -36.86 -49.93 -26.97
C SER A 283 -36.10 -48.74 -27.59
N GLU A 284 -36.65 -47.53 -27.53
CA GLU A 284 -35.98 -46.33 -28.05
C GLU A 284 -34.84 -45.90 -27.12
N ILE A 285 -35.04 -45.97 -25.80
CA ILE A 285 -33.99 -45.72 -24.79
C ILE A 285 -32.84 -46.72 -24.95
N LEU A 286 -33.14 -48.01 -25.16
CA LEU A 286 -32.13 -49.03 -25.42
C LEU A 286 -31.43 -48.83 -26.77
N ALA A 287 -32.15 -48.39 -27.81
CA ALA A 287 -31.56 -48.07 -29.11
C ALA A 287 -30.56 -46.90 -29.02
N ILE A 288 -30.90 -45.84 -28.29
CA ILE A 288 -30.00 -44.71 -28.03
C ILE A 288 -28.75 -45.17 -27.27
N GLN A 289 -28.92 -45.99 -26.22
CA GLN A 289 -27.79 -46.49 -25.45
C GLN A 289 -26.87 -47.40 -26.25
N SER A 290 -27.43 -48.32 -27.04
CA SER A 290 -26.64 -49.29 -27.80
C SER A 290 -25.92 -48.67 -29.00
N ALA A 291 -26.44 -47.57 -29.55
CA ALA A 291 -25.75 -46.77 -30.56
C ALA A 291 -24.42 -46.18 -30.06
N ALA A 292 -24.29 -45.94 -28.75
CA ALA A 292 -23.04 -45.52 -28.12
C ALA A 292 -21.93 -46.59 -28.15
N ALA A 293 -22.33 -47.86 -28.15
CA ALA A 293 -21.42 -48.99 -27.91
C ALA A 293 -20.84 -49.59 -29.20
N THR A 294 -21.31 -49.19 -30.39
CA THR A 294 -21.03 -49.91 -31.63
C THR A 294 -20.68 -48.95 -32.80
N PRO A 295 -19.40 -48.78 -33.15
CA PRO A 295 -19.04 -48.15 -34.42
C PRO A 295 -19.63 -48.97 -35.59
N PRO A 296 -20.15 -48.35 -36.67
CA PRO A 296 -20.06 -46.93 -37.04
C PRO A 296 -21.30 -46.10 -36.69
N GLN A 297 -22.24 -46.60 -35.87
CA GLN A 297 -23.44 -45.83 -35.55
C GLN A 297 -23.07 -44.62 -34.69
N ASN A 298 -23.33 -43.44 -35.22
CA ASN A 298 -23.12 -42.20 -34.49
C ASN A 298 -24.28 -42.03 -33.51
N ALA A 299 -24.03 -42.22 -32.21
CA ALA A 299 -25.04 -42.03 -31.16
C ALA A 299 -25.74 -40.66 -31.30
N GLN A 300 -25.03 -39.65 -31.80
CA GLN A 300 -25.56 -38.32 -32.07
C GLN A 300 -26.68 -38.32 -33.11
N ASP A 301 -26.53 -39.08 -34.19
CA ASP A 301 -27.55 -39.18 -35.24
C ASP A 301 -28.80 -39.89 -34.72
N VAL A 302 -28.62 -40.88 -33.83
CA VAL A 302 -29.73 -41.60 -33.20
C VAL A 302 -30.46 -40.68 -32.21
N VAL A 303 -29.74 -39.98 -31.33
CA VAL A 303 -30.31 -39.01 -30.40
C VAL A 303 -31.08 -37.92 -31.15
N ALA A 304 -30.48 -37.34 -32.20
CA ALA A 304 -31.11 -36.34 -33.05
C ALA A 304 -32.32 -36.87 -33.84
N GLY A 305 -32.24 -38.11 -34.34
CA GLY A 305 -33.30 -38.76 -35.11
C GLY A 305 -34.61 -38.95 -34.34
N TYR A 306 -34.56 -39.01 -33.01
CA TYR A 306 -35.75 -39.01 -32.16
C TYR A 306 -36.37 -37.63 -31.93
N GLY A 307 -35.77 -36.55 -32.45
CA GLY A 307 -36.31 -35.19 -32.42
C GLY A 307 -36.34 -34.56 -31.02
N PRO A 308 -35.18 -34.34 -30.39
CA PRO A 308 -35.10 -33.59 -29.14
C PRO A 308 -35.48 -32.12 -29.37
N ILE A 309 -35.97 -31.46 -28.33
CA ILE A 309 -36.25 -30.02 -28.33
C ILE A 309 -35.03 -29.18 -27.89
N ALA A 310 -34.06 -29.84 -27.26
CA ALA A 310 -32.77 -29.26 -26.90
C ALA A 310 -31.74 -30.39 -26.81
N TYR A 311 -30.53 -30.15 -27.32
CA TYR A 311 -29.48 -31.16 -27.39
C TYR A 311 -28.07 -30.56 -27.30
N TRP A 312 -27.42 -30.72 -26.15
CA TRP A 312 -26.04 -30.27 -25.90
C TRP A 312 -25.06 -31.44 -26.02
N ARG A 313 -24.28 -31.43 -27.10
CA ARG A 313 -23.29 -32.47 -27.40
C ARG A 313 -21.96 -32.29 -26.70
N CYS A 314 -21.69 -31.13 -26.10
CA CYS A 314 -20.43 -30.82 -25.39
C CYS A 314 -19.12 -31.10 -26.19
N ASP A 315 -19.23 -31.13 -27.52
CA ASP A 315 -18.18 -31.44 -28.48
C ASP A 315 -17.34 -30.21 -28.88
N GLU A 316 -17.54 -29.07 -28.21
CA GLU A 316 -16.81 -27.86 -28.54
C GLU A 316 -15.33 -27.98 -28.18
N ALA A 317 -14.47 -27.29 -28.96
CA ALA A 317 -13.04 -27.26 -28.70
C ALA A 317 -12.73 -26.70 -27.30
N ALA A 318 -11.60 -27.13 -26.74
CA ALA A 318 -11.16 -26.72 -25.41
C ALA A 318 -11.11 -25.18 -25.28
N GLY A 319 -11.78 -24.67 -24.24
CA GLY A 319 -11.86 -23.23 -23.97
C GLY A 319 -13.02 -22.50 -24.67
N ALA A 320 -13.94 -23.22 -25.32
CA ALA A 320 -15.19 -22.64 -25.79
C ALA A 320 -16.02 -22.07 -24.62
N ALA A 321 -16.57 -20.87 -24.82
CA ALA A 321 -17.42 -20.19 -23.83
C ALA A 321 -18.90 -20.60 -23.92
N THR A 322 -19.30 -21.26 -25.00
CA THR A 322 -20.70 -21.60 -25.29
C THR A 322 -20.83 -23.08 -25.66
N ALA A 323 -21.75 -23.78 -25.00
CA ALA A 323 -22.23 -25.11 -25.37
C ALA A 323 -23.38 -24.96 -26.37
N ALA A 324 -23.25 -25.53 -27.57
CA ALA A 324 -24.25 -25.41 -28.61
C ALA A 324 -25.45 -26.31 -28.33
N ASP A 325 -26.65 -25.75 -28.45
CA ASP A 325 -27.88 -26.54 -28.57
C ASP A 325 -28.06 -26.91 -30.05
N SER A 326 -27.83 -28.18 -30.38
CA SER A 326 -27.85 -28.71 -31.75
C SER A 326 -29.27 -29.01 -32.26
N ALA A 327 -30.29 -28.94 -31.40
CA ALA A 327 -31.67 -29.27 -31.75
C ALA A 327 -32.65 -28.10 -31.56
N GLY A 328 -32.31 -27.14 -30.70
CA GLY A 328 -33.14 -26.00 -30.37
C GLY A 328 -32.41 -24.65 -30.45
N ALA A 329 -32.88 -23.70 -29.65
CA ALA A 329 -32.36 -22.33 -29.59
C ALA A 329 -31.94 -21.95 -28.16
N ASN A 330 -31.47 -22.92 -27.37
CA ASN A 330 -31.09 -22.74 -25.96
C ASN A 330 -29.58 -22.97 -25.76
N PRO A 331 -28.67 -22.19 -26.39
CA PRO A 331 -27.25 -22.34 -26.16
C PRO A 331 -26.91 -22.15 -24.68
N GLY A 332 -25.96 -22.95 -24.19
CA GLY A 332 -25.47 -22.88 -22.81
C GLY A 332 -24.21 -22.05 -22.68
N ALA A 333 -24.06 -21.32 -21.57
CA ALA A 333 -22.79 -20.70 -21.22
C ALA A 333 -21.99 -21.64 -20.30
N TYR A 334 -20.73 -21.92 -20.63
CA TYR A 334 -19.82 -22.62 -19.72
C TYR A 334 -19.45 -21.68 -18.56
N VAL A 335 -19.82 -22.06 -17.34
CA VAL A 335 -19.64 -21.28 -16.12
C VAL A 335 -18.75 -22.13 -15.20
N GLY A 336 -17.43 -21.98 -15.34
CA GLY A 336 -16.41 -22.75 -14.61
C GLY A 336 -16.07 -24.09 -15.27
N ALA A 337 -17.13 -24.80 -15.70
CA ALA A 337 -17.03 -26.05 -16.44
C ALA A 337 -16.12 -25.91 -17.68
N LYS A 338 -15.29 -26.92 -17.93
CA LYS A 338 -14.33 -26.93 -19.05
C LYS A 338 -14.90 -27.70 -20.24
N SER A 339 -14.87 -27.08 -21.41
CA SER A 339 -15.17 -27.70 -22.70
C SER A 339 -13.96 -28.45 -23.26
N GLY A 340 -14.19 -29.35 -24.23
CA GLY A 340 -13.12 -29.96 -25.02
C GLY A 340 -12.31 -31.06 -24.34
N ASP A 341 -12.82 -31.68 -23.26
CA ASP A 341 -12.10 -32.77 -22.60
C ASP A 341 -12.15 -34.06 -23.43
N ALA A 342 -11.01 -34.73 -23.59
CA ALA A 342 -10.89 -35.94 -24.41
C ALA A 342 -11.47 -37.20 -23.75
N ASN A 343 -11.74 -37.17 -22.43
CA ASN A 343 -12.43 -38.24 -21.72
C ASN A 343 -13.92 -38.19 -22.06
N LYS A 344 -14.38 -39.11 -22.89
CA LYS A 344 -15.74 -39.13 -23.45
C LYS A 344 -16.32 -40.55 -23.51
N PRO A 345 -17.65 -40.72 -23.61
CA PRO A 345 -18.30 -42.02 -23.57
C PRO A 345 -18.16 -42.84 -24.87
N PHE A 346 -17.80 -42.20 -26.00
CA PHE A 346 -17.74 -42.86 -27.32
C PHE A 346 -16.34 -42.93 -27.93
N TRP A 347 -16.16 -43.90 -28.81
CA TRP A 347 -14.97 -44.03 -29.65
C TRP A 347 -15.05 -43.08 -30.85
N GLY A 348 -14.04 -42.23 -31.05
CA GLY A 348 -13.96 -41.34 -32.22
C GLY A 348 -13.57 -39.90 -31.89
N ALA A 349 -13.90 -38.98 -32.81
CA ALA A 349 -13.82 -37.55 -32.59
C ALA A 349 -14.91 -37.08 -31.61
N GLY A 350 -14.73 -35.91 -30.99
CA GLY A 350 -15.64 -35.36 -29.97
C GLY A 350 -14.98 -35.14 -28.61
N SER A 351 -15.72 -34.58 -27.67
CA SER A 351 -15.28 -34.23 -26.32
C SER A 351 -16.45 -34.22 -25.31
N SER A 352 -16.12 -34.14 -24.02
CA SER A 352 -17.11 -33.94 -22.95
C SER A 352 -16.92 -32.60 -22.24
N ALA A 353 -17.93 -32.19 -21.47
CA ALA A 353 -17.79 -31.14 -20.46
C ALA A 353 -17.28 -31.71 -19.13
N GLN A 354 -16.28 -31.06 -18.53
CA GLN A 354 -15.70 -31.42 -17.22
C GLN A 354 -16.15 -30.44 -16.13
N PHE A 355 -16.47 -30.99 -14.95
CA PHE A 355 -16.99 -30.31 -13.78
C PHE A 355 -16.18 -30.68 -12.53
N ASP A 356 -15.75 -29.70 -11.76
CA ASP A 356 -14.85 -29.83 -10.60
C ASP A 356 -15.50 -30.33 -9.30
N GLY A 357 -16.84 -30.30 -9.22
CA GLY A 357 -17.61 -30.68 -8.05
C GLY A 357 -17.90 -29.60 -7.04
N PHE A 358 -17.55 -28.35 -7.33
CA PHE A 358 -17.74 -27.22 -6.42
C PHE A 358 -18.68 -26.17 -6.99
N ASN A 359 -18.39 -25.67 -8.20
CA ASN A 359 -19.09 -24.50 -8.73
C ASN A 359 -19.34 -24.49 -10.24
N ASP A 360 -18.90 -25.54 -10.91
CA ASP A 360 -18.98 -25.69 -12.36
C ASP A 360 -20.39 -26.04 -12.83
N HIS A 361 -20.87 -25.33 -13.85
CA HIS A 361 -22.09 -25.70 -14.57
C HIS A 361 -22.12 -25.14 -15.99
N ILE A 362 -23.03 -25.66 -16.82
CA ILE A 362 -23.42 -25.04 -18.10
C ILE A 362 -24.80 -24.43 -17.94
N ARG A 363 -24.92 -23.11 -18.11
CA ARG A 363 -26.18 -22.37 -17.96
C ARG A 363 -26.93 -22.31 -19.30
N CYS A 364 -27.91 -23.18 -19.49
CA CYS A 364 -28.52 -23.57 -20.77
C CYS A 364 -29.79 -22.80 -21.16
N GLY A 365 -29.94 -21.55 -20.72
CA GLY A 365 -31.15 -20.77 -20.98
C GLY A 365 -32.37 -21.31 -20.21
N ARG A 366 -33.55 -21.29 -20.85
CA ARG A 366 -34.85 -21.58 -20.21
C ARG A 366 -35.78 -22.44 -21.07
N PRO A 367 -35.34 -23.61 -21.57
CA PRO A 367 -36.24 -24.51 -22.28
C PRO A 367 -37.39 -24.92 -21.34
N ASP A 368 -38.62 -24.73 -21.81
CA ASP A 368 -39.84 -25.17 -21.13
C ASP A 368 -40.43 -26.38 -21.86
N VAL A 369 -40.90 -27.37 -21.08
CA VAL A 369 -41.62 -28.52 -21.61
C VAL A 369 -43.05 -28.46 -21.11
N ALA A 370 -43.91 -27.76 -21.85
CA ALA A 370 -45.32 -27.58 -21.51
C ALA A 370 -46.20 -28.64 -22.20
N THR A 371 -45.84 -29.91 -22.06
CA THR A 371 -46.56 -31.05 -22.65
C THR A 371 -47.01 -32.05 -21.58
N SER A 372 -47.67 -33.14 -21.99
CA SER A 372 -48.08 -34.24 -21.11
C SER A 372 -47.04 -35.36 -21.00
N ALA A 373 -45.93 -35.27 -21.75
CA ALA A 373 -44.91 -36.30 -21.80
C ALA A 373 -43.51 -35.69 -21.92
N PHE A 374 -42.49 -36.36 -21.39
CA PHE A 374 -41.15 -35.82 -21.25
C PHE A 374 -40.10 -36.93 -21.25
N THR A 375 -38.94 -36.65 -21.84
CA THR A 375 -37.74 -37.47 -21.67
C THR A 375 -36.52 -36.57 -21.48
N VAL A 376 -35.62 -36.94 -20.58
CA VAL A 376 -34.28 -36.36 -20.47
C VAL A 376 -33.25 -37.48 -20.42
N LEU A 377 -32.11 -37.27 -21.07
CA LEU A 377 -31.00 -38.21 -21.05
C LEU A 377 -29.65 -37.50 -21.09
N CYS A 378 -28.61 -38.20 -20.62
CA CYS A 378 -27.21 -37.81 -20.73
C CYS A 378 -26.30 -39.01 -20.51
N TRP A 379 -25.05 -38.88 -20.93
CA TRP A 379 -23.96 -39.73 -20.50
C TRP A 379 -23.17 -38.98 -19.45
N PHE A 380 -22.75 -39.68 -18.40
CA PHE A 380 -21.92 -39.06 -17.37
C PHE A 380 -20.88 -40.04 -16.82
N ARG A 381 -19.80 -39.49 -16.31
CA ARG A 381 -18.77 -40.20 -15.56
C ARG A 381 -18.38 -39.39 -14.35
N ALA A 382 -18.81 -39.82 -13.16
CA ALA A 382 -18.44 -39.14 -11.92
C ALA A 382 -16.99 -39.48 -11.54
N ASP A 383 -16.18 -38.49 -11.16
CA ASP A 383 -14.84 -38.75 -10.62
C ASP A 383 -14.91 -39.21 -9.16
N SER A 384 -15.92 -38.74 -8.43
CA SER A 384 -16.23 -39.16 -7.07
C SER A 384 -17.67 -38.78 -6.72
N PHE A 385 -18.27 -39.51 -5.78
CA PHE A 385 -19.59 -39.19 -5.24
C PHE A 385 -19.47 -38.63 -3.81
N PRO A 386 -19.77 -37.34 -3.57
CA PRO A 386 -19.81 -36.76 -2.22
C PRO A 386 -21.01 -37.29 -1.42
N SER A 387 -21.23 -36.84 -0.19
CA SER A 387 -22.33 -37.32 0.66
C SER A 387 -23.72 -36.79 0.25
N GLY A 388 -23.80 -35.69 -0.50
CA GLY A 388 -25.06 -35.08 -0.95
C GLY A 388 -25.60 -35.60 -2.29
N ASP A 389 -26.78 -35.12 -2.70
CA ASP A 389 -27.26 -35.30 -4.07
C ASP A 389 -26.46 -34.43 -5.05
N GLN A 390 -26.31 -34.91 -6.28
CA GLN A 390 -25.69 -34.16 -7.37
C GLN A 390 -26.67 -34.08 -8.53
N HIS A 391 -26.78 -32.92 -9.17
CA HIS A 391 -27.61 -32.77 -10.35
C HIS A 391 -26.78 -32.84 -11.62
N LEU A 392 -27.15 -33.77 -12.51
CA LEU A 392 -26.57 -33.86 -13.84
C LEU A 392 -27.20 -32.80 -14.74
N VAL A 393 -28.54 -32.68 -14.66
CA VAL A 393 -29.33 -31.70 -15.39
C VAL A 393 -30.50 -31.26 -14.51
N CYS A 394 -30.68 -29.95 -14.30
CA CYS A 394 -31.73 -29.44 -13.42
C CYS A 394 -32.33 -28.13 -13.93
N LYS A 395 -33.68 -28.09 -13.97
CA LYS A 395 -34.45 -26.87 -14.14
C LYS A 395 -35.13 -26.50 -12.82
N ALA A 396 -34.73 -25.37 -12.25
CA ALA A 396 -35.20 -24.94 -10.93
C ALA A 396 -35.09 -23.43 -10.73
N LEU A 397 -35.68 -22.96 -9.64
CA LEU A 397 -35.38 -21.66 -9.02
C LEU A 397 -34.40 -21.81 -7.84
N GLY A 398 -34.08 -23.02 -7.40
CA GLY A 398 -33.23 -23.27 -6.25
C GLY A 398 -33.04 -24.76 -5.95
N PRO A 399 -32.24 -25.11 -4.93
CA PRO A 399 -31.85 -26.48 -4.63
C PRO A 399 -32.93 -27.31 -3.94
N SER A 400 -33.97 -26.68 -3.38
CA SER A 400 -35.02 -27.39 -2.66
C SER A 400 -36.01 -28.04 -3.63
N ASP A 401 -36.60 -29.16 -3.23
CA ASP A 401 -37.67 -29.81 -4.01
C ASP A 401 -38.82 -28.83 -4.33
N ALA A 402 -39.07 -27.85 -3.44
CA ALA A 402 -40.09 -26.82 -3.62
C ALA A 402 -39.76 -25.81 -4.75
N ASP A 403 -38.49 -25.68 -5.12
CA ASP A 403 -38.01 -24.77 -6.16
C ASP A 403 -37.75 -25.48 -7.51
N GLN A 404 -37.75 -26.82 -7.53
CA GLN A 404 -37.43 -27.62 -8.71
C GLN A 404 -38.65 -27.87 -9.60
N TYR A 405 -38.43 -27.78 -10.92
CA TYR A 405 -39.41 -28.13 -11.95
C TYR A 405 -39.15 -29.50 -12.53
N TRP A 406 -37.89 -29.83 -12.79
CA TRP A 406 -37.45 -31.19 -13.06
C TRP A 406 -35.94 -31.31 -12.85
N MET A 407 -35.47 -32.52 -12.56
CA MET A 407 -34.06 -32.83 -12.46
C MET A 407 -33.76 -34.29 -12.76
N LEU A 408 -32.61 -34.53 -13.37
CA LEU A 408 -31.94 -35.83 -13.42
C LEU A 408 -30.63 -35.71 -12.64
N GLY A 409 -30.42 -36.61 -11.70
CA GLY A 409 -29.28 -36.55 -10.79
C GLY A 409 -28.98 -37.87 -10.12
N THR A 410 -28.15 -37.79 -9.07
CA THR A 410 -27.77 -38.94 -8.27
C THR A 410 -28.01 -38.68 -6.78
N THR A 411 -28.39 -39.72 -6.04
CA THR A 411 -28.65 -39.66 -4.59
C THR A 411 -28.12 -40.92 -3.91
N ILE A 412 -28.08 -40.93 -2.57
CA ILE A 412 -27.76 -42.12 -1.79
C ILE A 412 -29.07 -42.79 -1.37
N LYS A 413 -29.22 -44.08 -1.66
CA LYS A 413 -30.34 -44.91 -1.19
C LYS A 413 -29.81 -46.26 -0.72
N SER A 414 -30.14 -46.61 0.52
CA SER A 414 -29.68 -47.85 1.17
C SER A 414 -28.15 -48.04 1.15
N GLY A 415 -27.39 -46.95 1.30
CA GLY A 415 -25.92 -46.97 1.32
C GLY A 415 -25.23 -46.98 -0.04
N ALA A 416 -25.98 -47.12 -1.14
CA ALA A 416 -25.45 -47.09 -2.51
C ALA A 416 -25.83 -45.81 -3.24
N ARG A 417 -24.98 -45.38 -4.18
CA ARG A 417 -25.26 -44.25 -5.08
C ARG A 417 -26.17 -44.69 -6.23
N ARG A 418 -27.27 -43.97 -6.45
CA ARG A 418 -28.36 -44.31 -7.38
C ARG A 418 -28.75 -43.13 -8.26
N LEU A 419 -29.32 -43.40 -9.43
CA LEU A 419 -30.01 -42.38 -10.24
C LEU A 419 -31.32 -41.95 -9.57
N LYS A 420 -31.62 -40.65 -9.67
CA LYS A 420 -32.83 -40.01 -9.20
C LYS A 420 -33.38 -39.10 -10.30
N PHE A 421 -34.68 -39.18 -10.54
CA PHE A 421 -35.41 -38.28 -11.44
C PHE A 421 -36.58 -37.64 -10.70
N GLY A 422 -36.68 -36.32 -10.77
CA GLY A 422 -37.77 -35.54 -10.18
C GLY A 422 -38.50 -34.72 -11.25
N LEU A 423 -39.82 -34.62 -11.12
CA LEU A 423 -40.68 -33.84 -12.02
C LEU A 423 -41.80 -33.16 -11.23
N ARG A 424 -42.06 -31.90 -11.57
CA ARG A 424 -43.22 -31.15 -11.09
C ARG A 424 -44.36 -31.21 -12.10
N THR A 425 -45.52 -31.60 -11.60
CA THR A 425 -46.77 -31.53 -12.37
C THR A 425 -47.80 -30.65 -11.65
N SER A 426 -48.96 -30.50 -12.27
CA SER A 426 -50.16 -29.90 -11.65
C SER A 426 -50.55 -30.56 -10.31
N HIS A 427 -50.08 -31.77 -10.02
CA HIS A 427 -50.31 -32.47 -8.74
C HIS A 427 -49.12 -32.36 -7.78
N GLY A 428 -48.18 -31.45 -8.02
CA GLY A 428 -47.02 -31.19 -7.18
C GLY A 428 -45.76 -31.90 -7.64
N TRP A 429 -44.73 -31.86 -6.79
CA TRP A 429 -43.43 -32.49 -7.02
C TRP A 429 -43.48 -33.98 -6.70
N LYS A 430 -42.85 -34.80 -7.54
CA LYS A 430 -42.59 -36.22 -7.26
C LYS A 430 -41.24 -36.63 -7.83
N ASP A 431 -40.55 -37.52 -7.12
CA ASP A 431 -39.35 -38.17 -7.61
C ASP A 431 -39.46 -39.70 -7.65
N VAL A 432 -38.62 -40.29 -8.50
CA VAL A 432 -38.33 -41.70 -8.57
C VAL A 432 -36.82 -41.89 -8.38
N THR A 433 -36.45 -42.74 -7.42
CA THR A 433 -35.06 -43.17 -7.22
C THR A 433 -34.93 -44.63 -7.61
N ALA A 434 -33.88 -44.96 -8.37
CA ALA A 434 -33.57 -46.32 -8.77
C ALA A 434 -33.54 -47.28 -7.57
N ASN A 435 -34.09 -48.49 -7.72
CA ASN A 435 -34.05 -49.52 -6.68
C ASN A 435 -32.80 -50.41 -6.81
N SER A 436 -32.28 -50.53 -8.04
CA SER A 436 -31.08 -51.26 -8.44
C SER A 436 -30.16 -50.35 -9.30
N GLY A 437 -29.11 -50.92 -9.93
CA GLY A 437 -28.16 -50.18 -10.75
C GLY A 437 -27.20 -49.26 -9.98
N ASP A 438 -26.30 -49.83 -9.17
CA ASP A 438 -25.31 -49.07 -8.39
C ASP A 438 -24.42 -48.24 -9.32
N LEU A 439 -24.13 -47.00 -8.94
CA LEU A 439 -23.23 -46.11 -9.67
C LEU A 439 -21.83 -46.15 -9.06
N PHE A 440 -20.81 -46.25 -9.92
CA PHE A 440 -19.41 -46.29 -9.52
C PHE A 440 -18.64 -45.12 -10.10
N ALA A 441 -17.74 -44.54 -9.30
CA ALA A 441 -16.86 -43.49 -9.78
C ALA A 441 -15.91 -44.03 -10.86
N GLY A 442 -15.58 -43.19 -11.82
CA GLY A 442 -14.67 -43.50 -12.91
C GLY A 442 -15.29 -44.26 -14.08
N VAL A 443 -16.59 -44.56 -14.04
CA VAL A 443 -17.32 -45.34 -15.06
C VAL A 443 -18.30 -44.46 -15.83
N TRP A 444 -18.23 -44.50 -17.17
CA TRP A 444 -19.24 -43.88 -18.03
C TRP A 444 -20.56 -44.64 -17.92
N THR A 445 -21.64 -43.92 -17.62
CA THR A 445 -23.00 -44.45 -17.46
C THR A 445 -23.96 -43.66 -18.33
N PHE A 446 -24.85 -44.35 -19.04
CA PHE A 446 -25.98 -43.72 -19.72
C PHE A 446 -27.17 -43.60 -18.75
N ALA A 447 -27.63 -42.38 -18.50
CA ALA A 447 -28.79 -42.11 -17.67
C ALA A 447 -29.92 -41.52 -18.51
N ALA A 448 -31.13 -42.07 -18.35
CA ALA A 448 -32.32 -41.51 -18.96
C ALA A 448 -33.50 -41.56 -17.99
N ALA A 449 -34.46 -40.67 -18.19
CA ALA A 449 -35.72 -40.67 -17.45
C ALA A 449 -36.88 -40.25 -18.34
N THR A 450 -38.04 -40.89 -18.15
CA THR A 450 -39.24 -40.64 -18.96
C THR A 450 -40.47 -40.38 -18.09
N TYR A 451 -41.39 -39.58 -18.62
CA TYR A 451 -42.71 -39.32 -18.08
C TYR A 451 -43.75 -39.42 -19.18
N ASP A 452 -44.75 -40.27 -19.00
CA ASP A 452 -45.79 -40.55 -20.00
C ASP A 452 -47.15 -39.89 -19.68
N GLY A 453 -47.20 -39.01 -18.69
CA GLY A 453 -48.44 -38.41 -18.17
C GLY A 453 -49.05 -39.15 -16.98
N SER A 454 -48.54 -40.33 -16.65
CA SER A 454 -49.04 -41.19 -15.57
C SER A 454 -47.96 -41.83 -14.69
N LYS A 455 -46.73 -41.95 -15.20
CA LYS A 455 -45.64 -42.62 -14.50
C LYS A 455 -44.29 -41.96 -14.82
N LEU A 456 -43.44 -41.84 -13.79
CA LEU A 456 -42.02 -41.49 -13.93
C LEU A 456 -41.21 -42.78 -14.00
N ARG A 457 -40.23 -42.84 -14.90
CA ARG A 457 -39.27 -43.95 -15.05
C ARG A 457 -37.85 -43.42 -15.04
N VAL A 458 -36.93 -44.21 -14.51
CA VAL A 458 -35.48 -43.96 -14.59
C VAL A 458 -34.79 -45.19 -15.15
N TYR A 459 -33.83 -44.97 -16.03
CA TYR A 459 -33.10 -45.98 -16.77
C TYR A 459 -31.60 -45.79 -16.56
N LYS A 460 -30.89 -46.91 -16.41
CA LYS A 460 -29.43 -46.97 -16.40
C LYS A 460 -28.99 -47.90 -17.52
N ASP A 461 -28.07 -47.44 -18.36
CA ASP A 461 -27.47 -48.22 -19.45
C ASP A 461 -28.53 -48.94 -20.31
N GLY A 462 -29.63 -48.24 -20.61
CA GLY A 462 -30.72 -48.72 -21.48
C GLY A 462 -31.78 -49.56 -20.77
N THR A 463 -31.56 -49.94 -19.51
CA THR A 463 -32.49 -50.80 -18.73
C THR A 463 -33.28 -49.97 -17.72
N MET A 464 -34.58 -50.23 -17.58
CA MET A 464 -35.43 -49.55 -16.58
C MET A 464 -35.12 -50.05 -15.16
N GLU A 465 -34.75 -49.13 -14.27
CA GLU A 465 -34.34 -49.45 -12.89
C GLU A 465 -35.47 -49.23 -11.87
N SER A 466 -36.38 -48.30 -12.15
CA SER A 466 -37.49 -47.98 -11.25
C SER A 466 -38.59 -47.19 -11.96
N LEU A 467 -39.78 -47.27 -11.38
CA LEU A 467 -41.01 -46.64 -11.84
C LEU A 467 -41.83 -46.18 -10.63
N ILE A 468 -42.48 -45.03 -10.74
CA ILE A 468 -43.51 -44.61 -9.76
C ILE A 468 -44.69 -43.94 -10.48
N GLY A 469 -45.89 -44.11 -9.92
CA GLY A 469 -47.08 -43.39 -10.38
C GLY A 469 -47.00 -41.91 -10.02
N HIS A 470 -47.24 -41.05 -11.00
CA HIS A 470 -47.37 -39.61 -10.85
C HIS A 470 -48.16 -39.10 -12.05
N SER A 471 -49.21 -38.31 -11.85
CA SER A 471 -50.06 -37.84 -12.93
C SER A 471 -50.14 -36.31 -12.95
N GLY A 472 -50.64 -35.74 -14.04
CA GLY A 472 -50.82 -34.30 -14.20
C GLY A 472 -50.05 -33.73 -15.39
N THR A 473 -50.33 -32.47 -15.71
CA THR A 473 -49.59 -31.74 -16.74
C THR A 473 -48.26 -31.25 -16.19
N ILE A 474 -47.21 -31.25 -17.01
CA ILE A 474 -45.89 -30.77 -16.59
C ILE A 474 -45.98 -29.28 -16.27
N THR A 475 -45.42 -28.86 -15.14
CA THR A 475 -45.39 -27.44 -14.77
C THR A 475 -44.22 -26.75 -15.46
N ALA A 476 -44.52 -25.74 -16.27
CA ALA A 476 -43.52 -24.88 -16.90
C ALA A 476 -43.29 -23.59 -16.07
N ASN A 477 -42.10 -22.99 -16.22
CA ASN A 477 -41.83 -21.66 -15.71
C ASN A 477 -40.75 -20.98 -16.56
N ALA A 478 -41.16 -19.95 -17.29
CA ALA A 478 -40.31 -19.16 -18.17
C ALA A 478 -39.23 -18.34 -17.43
N ASN A 479 -39.25 -18.27 -16.10
CA ASN A 479 -38.23 -17.67 -15.27
C ASN A 479 -37.23 -18.69 -14.69
N ALA A 480 -37.53 -19.99 -14.74
CA ALA A 480 -36.63 -21.03 -14.25
C ALA A 480 -35.56 -21.37 -15.29
N PHE A 481 -34.30 -21.29 -14.87
CA PHE A 481 -33.14 -21.62 -15.70
C PHE A 481 -32.90 -23.13 -15.73
N LEU A 482 -32.20 -23.58 -16.76
CA LEU A 482 -31.64 -24.92 -16.85
C LEU A 482 -30.13 -24.85 -16.61
N CYS A 483 -29.62 -25.70 -15.72
CA CYS A 483 -28.19 -25.94 -15.57
C CYS A 483 -27.86 -27.42 -15.83
N ILE A 484 -26.71 -27.65 -16.48
CA ILE A 484 -26.07 -28.96 -16.57
C ILE A 484 -24.89 -28.94 -15.59
N GLY A 485 -24.75 -29.97 -14.77
CA GLY A 485 -23.70 -30.10 -13.76
C GLY A 485 -23.95 -29.41 -12.43
N ASP A 486 -25.06 -28.65 -12.27
CA ASP A 486 -25.46 -28.06 -10.99
C ASP A 486 -26.98 -27.71 -10.98
N THR A 487 -27.46 -27.17 -9.85
CA THR A 487 -28.78 -26.58 -9.70
C THR A 487 -28.75 -25.06 -9.93
N PRO A 488 -29.65 -24.49 -10.74
CA PRO A 488 -29.76 -23.05 -10.87
C PRO A 488 -30.17 -22.35 -9.56
N PRO A 489 -29.69 -21.11 -9.29
CA PRO A 489 -28.82 -20.29 -10.16
C PRO A 489 -27.32 -20.62 -10.06
N GLY A 490 -26.94 -21.71 -9.40
CA GLY A 490 -25.57 -21.99 -8.96
C GLY A 490 -25.23 -21.22 -7.67
N SER A 491 -23.98 -21.32 -7.24
CA SER A 491 -23.47 -20.62 -6.04
C SER A 491 -23.35 -19.10 -6.28
N PRO A 492 -24.13 -18.23 -5.59
CA PRO A 492 -24.05 -16.78 -5.77
C PRO A 492 -22.68 -16.21 -5.37
N ARG A 493 -22.04 -16.79 -4.34
CA ARG A 493 -20.66 -16.49 -3.94
C ARG A 493 -19.69 -16.72 -5.10
N THR A 494 -19.83 -17.84 -5.81
CA THR A 494 -18.97 -18.12 -6.98
C THR A 494 -19.21 -17.11 -8.08
N GLN A 495 -20.48 -16.85 -8.43
CA GLN A 495 -20.83 -15.87 -9.47
C GLN A 495 -20.20 -14.50 -9.16
N LEU A 496 -20.24 -14.08 -7.89
CA LEU A 496 -19.60 -12.85 -7.44
C LEU A 496 -18.09 -12.87 -7.74
N LEU A 497 -17.36 -13.86 -7.22
CA LEU A 497 -15.91 -13.95 -7.35
C LEU A 497 -15.45 -14.05 -8.81
N ARG A 498 -16.16 -14.84 -9.62
CA ARG A 498 -15.87 -15.03 -11.05
C ARG A 498 -16.08 -13.76 -11.86
N ASP A 499 -17.19 -13.06 -11.61
CA ASP A 499 -17.50 -11.82 -12.30
C ASP A 499 -16.55 -10.68 -11.89
N GLU A 500 -16.02 -10.66 -10.67
CA GLU A 500 -14.97 -9.71 -10.25
C GLU A 500 -13.70 -9.87 -11.11
N ARG A 501 -13.30 -11.10 -11.42
CA ARG A 501 -12.20 -11.36 -12.37
C ARG A 501 -12.58 -11.00 -13.79
N ALA A 502 -13.80 -11.32 -14.22
CA ALA A 502 -14.27 -10.96 -15.56
C ALA A 502 -14.26 -9.44 -15.79
N MET A 503 -14.67 -8.66 -14.78
CA MET A 503 -14.57 -7.20 -14.76
C MET A 503 -13.11 -6.73 -14.93
N GLN A 504 -12.18 -7.33 -14.17
CA GLN A 504 -10.76 -7.00 -14.30
C GLN A 504 -10.21 -7.29 -15.71
N LEU A 505 -10.57 -8.44 -16.30
CA LEU A 505 -10.16 -8.80 -17.66
C LEU A 505 -10.78 -7.87 -18.72
N ALA A 506 -12.00 -7.40 -18.47
CA ALA A 506 -12.70 -6.42 -19.31
C ALA A 506 -12.20 -4.98 -19.13
N ARG A 507 -11.24 -4.73 -18.23
CA ARG A 507 -10.71 -3.41 -17.86
C ARG A 507 -11.76 -2.49 -17.21
N GLU A 508 -12.76 -3.08 -16.55
CA GLU A 508 -13.64 -2.39 -15.60
C GLU A 508 -12.94 -2.25 -14.24
N THR A 509 -13.62 -1.63 -13.27
CA THR A 509 -13.11 -1.52 -11.89
C THR A 509 -12.77 -2.90 -11.30
N ASP A 510 -11.51 -3.13 -10.93
CA ASP A 510 -11.08 -4.37 -10.27
C ASP A 510 -11.59 -4.39 -8.83
N MET A 511 -12.60 -5.22 -8.58
CA MET A 511 -13.25 -5.39 -7.29
C MET A 511 -12.79 -6.65 -6.55
N ARG A 512 -11.80 -7.38 -7.09
CA ARG A 512 -11.39 -8.66 -6.51
C ARG A 512 -10.88 -8.47 -5.07
N PRO A 513 -11.26 -9.37 -4.14
CA PRO A 513 -10.81 -9.36 -2.75
C PRO A 513 -9.31 -9.60 -2.62
N VAL A 514 -8.71 -10.31 -3.57
CA VAL A 514 -7.30 -10.71 -3.54
C VAL A 514 -6.71 -10.63 -4.93
N THR A 515 -5.47 -10.15 -5.04
CA THR A 515 -4.82 -9.95 -6.35
C THR A 515 -3.42 -10.57 -6.48
N GLY A 516 -2.73 -10.88 -5.37
CA GLY A 516 -1.41 -11.48 -5.38
C GLY A 516 -1.38 -12.98 -5.12
N THR A 517 -0.18 -13.53 -4.95
CA THR A 517 0.02 -14.97 -4.71
C THR A 517 -0.21 -15.33 -3.25
N TRP A 518 -1.03 -16.35 -3.01
CA TRP A 518 -1.27 -16.94 -1.70
C TRP A 518 -0.28 -18.07 -1.44
N ARG A 519 0.55 -17.92 -0.41
CA ARG A 519 1.55 -18.88 0.01
C ARG A 519 1.16 -19.52 1.32
N ALA A 520 0.94 -20.84 1.34
CA ALA A 520 0.55 -21.55 2.55
C ALA A 520 1.11 -22.98 2.62
N PRO A 521 1.22 -23.59 3.83
CA PRO A 521 1.54 -24.99 3.98
C PRO A 521 0.53 -25.92 3.30
N VAL A 522 0.95 -27.16 3.01
CA VAL A 522 0.05 -28.20 2.48
C VAL A 522 -1.11 -28.42 3.45
N GLY A 523 -2.35 -28.37 2.94
CA GLY A 523 -3.57 -28.55 3.73
C GLY A 523 -4.05 -27.32 4.50
N ALA A 524 -3.29 -26.21 4.48
CA ALA A 524 -3.74 -24.96 5.09
C ALA A 524 -4.82 -24.24 4.24
N ILE A 525 -4.83 -24.47 2.93
CA ILE A 525 -5.90 -24.02 2.03
C ILE A 525 -6.63 -25.26 1.52
N ASP A 526 -7.95 -25.31 1.68
CA ASP A 526 -8.77 -26.39 1.16
C ASP A 526 -8.86 -26.35 -0.38
N ALA A 527 -9.29 -27.46 -0.99
CA ALA A 527 -9.32 -27.60 -2.44
C ALA A 527 -10.33 -26.68 -3.13
N GLU A 528 -11.44 -26.36 -2.47
CA GLU A 528 -12.47 -25.45 -2.98
C GLU A 528 -11.89 -24.03 -3.04
N THR A 529 -11.29 -23.57 -1.94
CA THR A 529 -10.63 -22.26 -1.83
C THR A 529 -9.46 -22.11 -2.79
N LEU A 530 -8.64 -23.15 -3.00
CA LEU A 530 -7.59 -23.14 -4.01
C LEU A 530 -8.15 -22.95 -5.43
N THR A 531 -9.28 -23.57 -5.72
CA THR A 531 -9.95 -23.46 -7.02
C THR A 531 -10.50 -22.05 -7.22
N PHE A 532 -11.16 -21.48 -6.20
CA PHE A 532 -11.61 -20.08 -6.26
C PHE A 532 -10.46 -19.10 -6.47
N LEU A 533 -9.33 -19.27 -5.75
CA LEU A 533 -8.17 -18.39 -5.90
C LEU A 533 -7.64 -18.45 -7.35
N ARG A 534 -7.43 -19.66 -7.89
CA ARG A 534 -6.81 -19.85 -9.21
C ARG A 534 -7.74 -19.55 -10.37
N ASP A 535 -8.94 -20.11 -10.35
CA ASP A 535 -9.84 -20.19 -11.50
C ASP A 535 -10.87 -19.06 -11.50
N ASP A 536 -11.37 -18.66 -10.33
CA ASP A 536 -12.38 -17.59 -10.26
C ASP A 536 -11.76 -16.21 -10.04
N LEU A 537 -10.71 -16.09 -9.24
CA LEU A 537 -10.06 -14.80 -8.92
C LEU A 537 -8.79 -14.53 -9.73
N GLY A 538 -8.17 -15.57 -10.29
CA GLY A 538 -6.89 -15.43 -11.01
C GLY A 538 -5.71 -15.05 -10.11
N ALA A 539 -5.82 -15.31 -8.82
CA ALA A 539 -4.74 -15.18 -7.85
C ALA A 539 -3.81 -16.41 -7.93
N GLY A 540 -2.52 -16.18 -7.74
CA GLY A 540 -1.54 -17.27 -7.66
C GLY A 540 -1.71 -18.06 -6.36
N SER A 541 -1.33 -19.34 -6.36
CA SER A 541 -1.15 -20.12 -5.14
C SER A 541 0.19 -20.84 -5.17
N ALA A 542 0.84 -20.96 -4.01
CA ALA A 542 2.11 -21.65 -3.88
C ALA A 542 2.23 -22.32 -2.50
N THR A 543 2.88 -23.47 -2.47
CA THR A 543 3.14 -24.20 -1.22
C THR A 543 4.43 -23.71 -0.57
N ILE A 544 4.40 -23.54 0.75
CA ILE A 544 5.57 -23.20 1.59
C ILE A 544 5.76 -24.20 2.72
N SER A 545 6.95 -24.24 3.30
CA SER A 545 7.20 -24.98 4.55
C SER A 545 6.54 -24.28 5.72
N ALA A 546 5.98 -25.06 6.65
CA ALA A 546 5.46 -24.52 7.90
C ALA A 546 6.60 -23.94 8.75
N ASP A 547 6.43 -22.72 9.22
CA ASP A 547 7.37 -22.01 10.11
C ASP A 547 6.57 -21.04 10.98
N THR A 548 6.43 -21.41 12.26
CA THR A 548 5.55 -20.74 13.20
C THR A 548 6.28 -19.84 14.19
N SER A 549 7.60 -19.65 14.01
CA SER A 549 8.38 -18.86 14.94
C SER A 549 8.22 -17.36 14.68
N ALA A 550 7.98 -16.60 15.75
CA ALA A 550 7.80 -15.15 15.70
C ALA A 550 8.96 -14.50 14.93
N PRO A 551 8.66 -13.62 13.96
CA PRO A 551 9.68 -13.19 13.01
C PRO A 551 10.58 -12.07 13.54
N VAL A 552 10.13 -11.34 14.56
CA VAL A 552 10.81 -10.20 15.15
C VAL A 552 10.51 -10.12 16.65
N THR A 553 11.48 -9.63 17.43
CA THR A 553 11.29 -9.28 18.83
C THR A 553 10.87 -7.82 18.93
N ILE A 554 9.72 -7.56 19.54
CA ILE A 554 9.21 -6.21 19.71
C ILE A 554 10.12 -5.44 20.70
N PRO A 555 10.62 -4.25 20.34
CA PRO A 555 11.49 -3.47 21.23
C PRO A 555 10.73 -3.10 22.51
N GLY A 556 11.21 -3.56 23.67
CA GLY A 556 10.66 -3.22 24.98
C GLY A 556 11.57 -2.28 25.77
N GLY A 557 10.99 -1.43 26.63
CA GLY A 557 11.73 -0.69 27.66
C GLY A 557 12.59 0.50 27.22
N VAL A 558 12.73 0.81 25.93
CA VAL A 558 13.62 1.89 25.47
C VAL A 558 12.91 3.26 25.52
N GLY A 559 13.43 4.19 26.32
CA GLY A 559 12.81 5.52 26.55
C GLY A 559 13.41 6.67 25.75
N SER A 560 14.44 6.38 24.94
CA SER A 560 15.17 7.38 24.15
C SER A 560 15.92 6.74 22.99
N TYR A 561 16.27 7.53 21.99
CA TYR A 561 17.06 7.09 20.85
C TYR A 561 18.09 8.15 20.45
N GLN A 562 19.09 7.73 19.67
CA GLN A 562 20.06 8.61 19.03
C GLN A 562 20.07 8.36 17.52
N LEU A 563 20.23 9.42 16.74
CA LEU A 563 20.31 9.29 15.28
C LEU A 563 21.66 8.76 14.82
N PHE A 564 22.74 9.14 15.50
CA PHE A 564 24.11 8.73 15.20
C PHE A 564 24.95 8.73 16.48
N SER A 565 26.06 8.01 16.49
CA SER A 565 26.97 7.94 17.65
C SER A 565 27.51 9.32 18.01
N GLY A 566 27.38 9.70 19.29
CA GLY A 566 27.76 11.04 19.78
C GLY A 566 26.75 12.15 19.47
N GLY A 567 25.59 11.85 18.88
CA GLY A 567 24.52 12.84 18.65
C GLY A 567 23.62 13.09 19.86
N PRO A 568 22.65 14.03 19.72
CA PRO A 568 21.63 14.27 20.75
C PRO A 568 20.83 13.02 21.11
N ILE A 569 20.42 12.93 22.38
CA ILE A 569 19.51 11.91 22.88
C ILE A 569 18.09 12.47 22.82
N TYR A 570 17.24 11.86 22.01
CA TYR A 570 15.83 12.21 21.88
C TYR A 570 14.98 11.33 22.80
N LYS A 571 14.12 11.94 23.61
CA LYS A 571 13.18 11.21 24.48
C LYS A 571 11.98 10.74 23.65
N ILE A 572 11.49 9.53 23.93
CA ILE A 572 10.30 8.98 23.29
C ILE A 572 9.09 9.33 24.17
N PRO A 573 8.22 10.27 23.77
CA PRO A 573 7.05 10.64 24.57
C PRO A 573 5.99 9.55 24.62
N ASP A 574 5.19 9.58 25.69
CA ASP A 574 4.00 8.77 25.85
C ASP A 574 2.76 9.51 25.30
N PRO A 575 2.04 8.96 24.31
CA PRO A 575 0.84 9.59 23.76
C PRO A 575 -0.41 9.42 24.64
N GLY A 576 -0.35 8.60 25.69
CA GLY A 576 -1.49 8.19 26.51
C GLY A 576 -2.33 7.07 25.88
N GLY A 577 -3.27 6.53 26.67
CA GLY A 577 -4.11 5.39 26.27
C GLY A 577 -5.29 5.73 25.33
N SER A 578 -5.53 7.01 25.05
CA SER A 578 -6.58 7.45 24.12
C SER A 578 -6.12 8.71 23.39
N ILE A 579 -6.13 8.66 22.06
CA ILE A 579 -5.72 9.76 21.19
C ILE A 579 -6.93 10.19 20.37
N GLU A 580 -7.31 11.46 20.46
CA GLU A 580 -8.49 12.02 19.81
C GLU A 580 -8.27 13.51 19.55
N ASN A 581 -8.74 14.02 18.41
CA ASN A 581 -8.62 15.42 18.01
C ASN A 581 -7.18 15.96 18.13
N ALA A 582 -6.21 15.13 17.76
CA ALA A 582 -4.80 15.37 18.06
C ALA A 582 -3.93 15.30 16.79
N THR A 583 -2.94 16.20 16.73
CA THR A 583 -1.86 16.15 15.75
C THR A 583 -0.56 15.77 16.44
N LEU A 584 -0.07 14.57 16.13
CA LEU A 584 1.14 13.96 16.66
C LEU A 584 2.26 14.00 15.60
N ALA A 585 2.71 15.21 15.27
CA ALA A 585 3.77 15.42 14.27
C ALA A 585 5.15 14.97 14.77
N ALA A 586 6.04 14.62 13.84
CA ALA A 586 7.47 14.56 14.12
C ALA A 586 8.04 15.99 14.15
N ASP A 587 8.96 16.26 15.07
CA ASP A 587 9.60 17.56 15.21
C ASP A 587 11.12 17.38 15.13
N PRO A 588 11.79 17.95 14.12
CA PRO A 588 13.24 17.88 13.96
C PRO A 588 14.05 18.20 15.23
N SER A 589 13.58 19.14 16.06
CA SER A 589 14.33 19.57 17.25
C SER A 589 14.15 18.66 18.45
N THR A 590 12.97 18.06 18.63
CA THR A 590 12.60 17.33 19.87
C THR A 590 12.30 15.85 19.67
N ASN A 591 11.74 15.46 18.52
CA ASN A 591 11.39 14.08 18.18
C ASN A 591 11.40 13.85 16.66
N PRO A 592 12.58 13.83 16.03
CA PRO A 592 12.73 13.82 14.57
C PRO A 592 12.14 12.58 13.87
N LEU A 593 12.08 11.44 14.56
CA LEU A 593 11.48 10.21 14.00
C LEU A 593 10.01 10.03 14.38
N GLY A 594 9.44 10.94 15.18
CA GLY A 594 8.06 10.83 15.64
C GLY A 594 7.79 9.56 16.46
N PHE A 595 8.81 8.99 17.09
CA PHE A 595 8.66 7.79 17.93
C PHE A 595 7.83 8.11 19.16
N ARG A 596 6.89 7.22 19.49
CA ARG A 596 5.99 7.32 20.63
C ARG A 596 5.83 5.96 21.27
N ARG A 597 5.74 5.90 22.60
CA ARG A 597 5.61 4.63 23.32
C ARG A 597 4.49 4.68 24.35
N HIS A 598 3.72 3.61 24.48
CA HIS A 598 2.77 3.46 25.57
C HIS A 598 2.85 2.03 26.12
N GLN A 599 2.72 1.91 27.44
CA GLN A 599 2.60 0.61 28.10
C GLN A 599 1.12 0.35 28.42
N GLY A 600 0.51 -0.55 27.68
CA GLY A 600 -0.93 -0.82 27.75
C GLY A 600 -1.65 -0.42 26.47
N ASN A 601 -2.98 -0.37 26.55
CA ASN A 601 -3.82 -0.21 25.36
C ASN A 601 -3.88 1.24 24.91
N VAL A 602 -3.90 1.45 23.60
CA VAL A 602 -4.11 2.77 22.98
C VAL A 602 -5.30 2.71 22.04
N ASP A 603 -6.27 3.61 22.26
CA ASP A 603 -7.37 3.83 21.34
C ASP A 603 -7.13 5.08 20.48
N ILE A 604 -7.06 4.92 19.17
CA ILE A 604 -7.08 6.01 18.19
C ILE A 604 -8.53 6.28 17.81
N LYS A 605 -9.04 7.45 18.18
CA LYS A 605 -10.43 7.89 17.94
C LYS A 605 -10.49 8.90 16.80
N ASP A 606 -11.39 9.87 16.89
CA ASP A 606 -11.67 10.82 15.82
C ASP A 606 -10.53 11.82 15.58
N SER A 607 -10.35 12.19 14.31
CA SER A 607 -9.50 13.29 13.85
C SER A 607 -8.06 13.25 14.38
N VAL A 608 -7.40 12.09 14.26
CA VAL A 608 -6.00 11.91 14.65
C VAL A 608 -5.09 11.99 13.44
N THR A 609 -4.14 12.92 13.44
CA THR A 609 -3.06 12.96 12.44
C THR A 609 -1.74 12.61 13.12
N GLY A 610 -1.08 11.52 12.71
CA GLY A 610 0.16 11.05 13.31
C GLY A 610 1.30 10.93 12.31
N THR A 611 2.52 11.24 12.74
CA THR A 611 3.72 10.99 11.95
C THR A 611 4.79 10.29 12.80
N GLY A 612 5.31 9.16 12.31
CA GLY A 612 6.33 8.34 12.99
C GLY A 612 5.85 6.94 13.36
N THR A 613 6.49 6.34 14.36
CA THR A 613 6.21 4.98 14.84
C THR A 613 5.60 5.01 16.24
N LEU A 614 4.46 4.34 16.42
CA LEU A 614 3.88 4.06 17.73
C LEU A 614 4.27 2.65 18.19
N PHE A 615 4.95 2.57 19.32
CA PHE A 615 5.34 1.35 20.01
C PHE A 615 4.37 1.07 21.16
N LEU A 616 3.67 -0.07 21.12
CA LEU A 616 2.88 -0.54 22.25
C LEU A 616 3.57 -1.75 22.88
N GLU A 617 4.04 -1.56 24.11
CA GLU A 617 4.74 -2.60 24.86
C GLU A 617 3.72 -3.59 25.46
N SER A 618 4.13 -4.85 25.64
CA SER A 618 3.26 -5.90 26.18
C SER A 618 2.66 -5.49 27.54
N PRO A 619 1.35 -5.68 27.78
CA PRO A 619 0.36 -6.40 26.95
C PRO A 619 -0.46 -5.50 25.99
N GLY A 620 0.07 -4.36 25.55
CA GLY A 620 -0.70 -3.31 24.87
C GLY A 620 -1.31 -3.69 23.52
N ASP A 621 -2.62 -3.46 23.40
CA ASP A 621 -3.41 -3.54 22.16
C ASP A 621 -3.62 -2.14 21.54
N LEU A 622 -3.72 -2.08 20.21
CA LEU A 622 -4.09 -0.87 19.46
C LEU A 622 -5.53 -0.98 18.96
N GLY A 623 -6.41 -0.08 19.39
CA GLY A 623 -7.78 0.04 18.91
C GLY A 623 -7.96 1.21 17.95
N PHE A 624 -8.48 0.96 16.76
CA PHE A 624 -9.05 2.03 15.91
C PHE A 624 -10.54 2.14 16.19
N LYS A 625 -10.97 3.29 16.74
CA LYS A 625 -12.31 3.52 17.28
C LYS A 625 -12.97 4.84 16.82
N GLY A 626 -12.44 5.46 15.77
CA GLY A 626 -12.95 6.72 15.24
C GLY A 626 -12.61 6.95 13.77
N THR A 627 -13.06 8.08 13.25
CA THR A 627 -12.93 8.50 11.86
C THR A 627 -11.87 9.58 11.67
N GLY A 628 -11.38 9.75 10.43
CA GLY A 628 -10.44 10.83 10.10
C GLY A 628 -9.02 10.60 10.63
N THR A 629 -8.66 9.34 10.92
CA THR A 629 -7.28 9.00 11.28
C THR A 629 -6.40 9.00 10.03
N ASN A 630 -5.31 9.76 10.06
CA ASN A 630 -4.26 9.76 9.04
C ASN A 630 -2.90 9.57 9.71
N TRP A 631 -2.27 8.42 9.50
CA TRP A 631 -0.97 8.10 10.08
C TRP A 631 0.06 7.81 9.00
N SER A 632 1.24 8.42 9.07
CA SER A 632 2.33 8.16 8.14
C SER A 632 3.66 7.92 8.85
N SER A 633 4.41 6.93 8.41
CA SER A 633 5.80 6.76 8.81
C SER A 633 6.67 7.94 8.35
N VAL A 634 7.73 8.26 9.11
CA VAL A 634 8.75 9.22 8.71
C VAL A 634 9.73 8.57 7.72
N LEU A 635 9.97 9.24 6.59
CA LEU A 635 11.01 8.85 5.65
C LEU A 635 12.38 9.20 6.21
N LEU A 636 13.28 8.22 6.25
CA LEU A 636 14.66 8.42 6.66
C LEU A 636 15.47 9.08 5.53
N PRO A 637 16.53 9.82 5.87
CA PRO A 637 17.57 10.21 4.91
C PRO A 637 18.02 9.05 4.01
N ALA A 638 18.35 9.36 2.76
CA ALA A 638 18.84 8.37 1.81
C ALA A 638 20.17 7.77 2.29
N ILE A 639 20.31 6.44 2.16
CA ILE A 639 21.57 5.74 2.42
C ILE A 639 22.42 5.81 1.16
N ASP A 640 23.67 6.26 1.30
CA ASP A 640 24.64 6.35 0.21
C ASP A 640 24.77 5.01 -0.54
N GLY A 641 24.47 5.00 -1.84
CA GLY A 641 24.53 3.79 -2.68
C GLY A 641 23.28 2.91 -2.66
N GLU A 642 22.22 3.26 -1.93
CA GLU A 642 20.91 2.61 -2.02
C GLU A 642 19.93 3.45 -2.83
N SER A 643 19.13 2.81 -3.71
CA SER A 643 18.12 3.49 -4.52
C SER A 643 16.80 3.71 -3.79
N ASN A 644 16.43 2.80 -2.88
CA ASN A 644 15.14 2.83 -2.20
C ASN A 644 15.25 3.59 -0.89
N ARG A 645 14.32 4.52 -0.64
CA ARG A 645 14.24 5.22 0.65
C ARG A 645 13.72 4.28 1.74
N ARG A 646 14.24 4.44 2.96
CA ARG A 646 13.86 3.64 4.13
C ARG A 646 12.92 4.42 5.05
N ARG A 647 12.10 3.69 5.81
CA ARG A 647 11.23 4.21 6.88
C ARG A 647 11.08 3.17 7.99
N TYR A 648 10.63 3.58 9.16
CA TYR A 648 10.20 2.63 10.19
C TYR A 648 8.72 2.28 10.05
N PRO A 649 8.24 1.13 10.59
CA PRO A 649 6.82 0.80 10.65
C PRO A 649 5.99 1.93 11.28
N ALA A 650 4.73 2.08 10.88
CA ALA A 650 3.82 3.04 11.50
C ALA A 650 3.41 2.58 12.91
N PHE A 651 3.17 1.28 13.08
CA PHE A 651 2.73 0.68 14.33
C PHE A 651 3.51 -0.60 14.62
N ILE A 652 4.02 -0.72 15.84
CA ILE A 652 4.63 -1.94 16.37
C ILE A 652 3.94 -2.23 17.70
N VAL A 653 3.10 -3.26 17.72
CA VAL A 653 2.16 -3.55 18.80
C VAL A 653 2.43 -4.93 19.36
N ALA A 654 2.71 -5.03 20.65
CA ALA A 654 2.96 -6.32 21.31
C ALA A 654 1.71 -7.22 21.36
N GLY A 655 0.54 -6.64 21.56
CA GLY A 655 -0.73 -7.33 21.54
C GLY A 655 -1.36 -7.35 20.15
N SER A 656 -2.64 -7.01 20.12
CA SER A 656 -3.52 -7.07 18.96
C SER A 656 -3.74 -5.68 18.36
N VAL A 657 -3.94 -5.63 17.05
CA VAL A 657 -4.48 -4.46 16.37
C VAL A 657 -5.94 -4.77 16.07
N VAL A 658 -6.84 -3.97 16.65
CA VAL A 658 -8.29 -4.17 16.56
C VAL A 658 -8.92 -2.97 15.88
N VAL A 659 -9.69 -3.23 14.84
CA VAL A 659 -10.51 -2.24 14.16
C VAL A 659 -11.96 -2.44 14.59
N GLU A 660 -12.54 -1.44 15.25
CA GLU A 660 -13.85 -1.56 15.88
C GLU A 660 -15.02 -1.60 14.90
N LYS A 661 -16.17 -2.04 15.43
CA LYS A 661 -17.39 -2.38 14.67
C LYS A 661 -18.05 -1.19 13.96
N SER A 662 -17.86 0.04 14.44
CA SER A 662 -18.57 1.22 13.95
C SER A 662 -17.74 2.48 14.01
N SER A 663 -18.04 3.41 13.11
CA SER A 663 -17.45 4.73 13.00
C SER A 663 -15.94 4.72 12.89
N VAL A 664 -15.38 3.75 12.15
CA VAL A 664 -13.93 3.65 11.95
C VAL A 664 -13.58 3.89 10.50
N ALA A 665 -12.79 4.94 10.26
CA ALA A 665 -12.21 5.28 8.96
C ALA A 665 -10.79 5.81 9.15
N ALA A 666 -9.80 5.12 8.59
CA ALA A 666 -8.40 5.42 8.83
C ALA A 666 -7.53 5.16 7.59
N GLN A 667 -6.51 6.00 7.42
CA GLN A 667 -5.47 5.88 6.40
C GLN A 667 -4.12 5.72 7.09
N VAL A 668 -3.41 4.64 6.80
CA VAL A 668 -2.09 4.35 7.35
C VAL A 668 -1.10 4.18 6.20
N SER A 669 0.01 4.91 6.23
CA SER A 669 1.13 4.76 5.31
C SER A 669 2.36 4.27 6.08
N GLY A 670 2.71 2.99 5.92
CA GLY A 670 3.71 2.33 6.74
C GLY A 670 3.33 0.89 7.09
N ALA A 671 4.31 0.08 7.49
CA ALA A 671 4.04 -1.26 8.00
C ALA A 671 3.30 -1.23 9.36
N VAL A 672 2.45 -2.22 9.58
CA VAL A 672 1.73 -2.48 10.83
C VAL A 672 2.15 -3.86 11.33
N VAL A 673 2.68 -3.93 12.55
CA VAL A 673 3.10 -5.19 13.16
C VAL A 673 2.30 -5.42 14.43
N ALA A 674 1.53 -6.51 14.45
CA ALA A 674 0.78 -7.00 15.60
C ALA A 674 1.46 -8.27 16.13
N GLY A 675 1.77 -8.31 17.41
CA GLY A 675 2.38 -9.46 18.06
C GLY A 675 1.40 -10.62 18.27
N ASN A 676 0.10 -10.35 18.29
CA ASN A 676 -0.94 -11.37 18.47
C ASN A 676 -1.90 -11.44 17.27
N ARG A 677 -2.97 -10.63 17.27
CA ARG A 677 -4.02 -10.69 16.26
C ARG A 677 -4.17 -9.36 15.54
N PHE A 678 -4.38 -9.41 14.24
CA PHE A 678 -4.93 -8.30 13.47
C PHE A 678 -6.40 -8.63 13.21
N GLU A 679 -7.28 -7.92 13.90
CA GLU A 679 -8.72 -8.16 13.88
C GLU A 679 -9.44 -6.93 13.36
N ALA A 680 -10.17 -7.10 12.27
CA ALA A 680 -11.17 -6.16 11.83
C ALA A 680 -12.53 -6.77 12.14
N LYS A 681 -13.27 -6.20 13.10
CA LYS A 681 -14.55 -6.77 13.55
C LYS A 681 -15.64 -6.62 12.49
N ASP A 682 -16.69 -7.44 12.62
CA ASP A 682 -17.94 -7.27 11.87
C ASP A 682 -18.46 -5.84 11.98
N ARG A 683 -18.70 -5.21 10.83
CA ARG A 683 -19.17 -3.83 10.77
C ARG A 683 -20.66 -3.75 11.10
N THR A 684 -21.02 -2.76 11.91
CA THR A 684 -22.42 -2.42 12.27
C THR A 684 -22.90 -1.13 11.60
N ASP A 685 -22.06 -0.52 10.75
CA ASP A 685 -22.31 0.73 10.03
C ASP A 685 -21.76 0.70 8.58
N VAL A 686 -21.84 1.84 7.90
CA VAL A 686 -21.41 2.05 6.50
C VAL A 686 -20.22 3.01 6.38
N SER A 687 -19.55 3.33 7.50
CA SER A 687 -18.43 4.29 7.46
C SER A 687 -17.29 3.75 6.59
N PRO A 688 -16.51 4.64 5.94
CA PRO A 688 -15.40 4.23 5.08
C PRO A 688 -14.44 3.31 5.83
N GLY A 689 -13.77 2.44 5.09
CA GLY A 689 -12.86 1.45 5.64
C GLY A 689 -11.55 1.95 6.27
N ILE A 690 -10.71 1.00 6.67
CA ILE A 690 -9.26 1.24 6.86
C ILE A 690 -8.51 0.98 5.56
N THR A 691 -7.57 1.85 5.23
CA THR A 691 -6.58 1.59 4.18
C THR A 691 -5.18 1.59 4.78
N ILE A 692 -4.43 0.53 4.53
CA ILE A 692 -3.03 0.40 4.91
C ILE A 692 -2.21 0.34 3.62
N ASN A 693 -1.45 1.40 3.36
CA ASN A 693 -0.48 1.51 2.27
C ASN A 693 0.89 1.05 2.79
N GLY A 694 1.13 -0.25 2.71
CA GLY A 694 2.31 -0.87 3.30
C GLY A 694 2.09 -2.36 3.51
N ARG A 695 2.46 -2.84 4.69
CA ARG A 695 2.46 -4.27 5.01
C ARG A 695 1.80 -4.50 6.34
N VAL A 696 1.20 -5.67 6.52
CA VAL A 696 0.68 -6.09 7.83
C VAL A 696 1.29 -7.43 8.22
N VAL A 697 1.89 -7.47 9.41
CA VAL A 697 2.52 -8.65 9.99
C VAL A 697 1.78 -9.00 11.27
N SER A 698 1.30 -10.24 11.40
CA SER A 698 0.52 -10.67 12.57
C SER A 698 0.64 -12.17 12.83
N ALA A 699 0.33 -12.64 14.04
CA ALA A 699 0.23 -14.07 14.31
C ALA A 699 -1.09 -14.64 13.74
N SER A 700 -2.15 -13.85 13.78
CA SER A 700 -3.48 -14.20 13.26
C SER A 700 -4.13 -13.05 12.51
N PHE A 701 -4.99 -13.38 11.54
CA PHE A 701 -5.78 -12.44 10.75
C PHE A 701 -7.26 -12.82 10.79
N GLN A 702 -8.10 -11.86 11.17
CA GLN A 702 -9.54 -12.01 11.16
C GLN A 702 -10.17 -10.76 10.56
N PHE A 703 -10.80 -10.91 9.39
CA PHE A 703 -11.54 -9.84 8.74
C PHE A 703 -13.02 -10.17 8.77
N GLY A 704 -13.78 -9.36 9.49
CA GLY A 704 -15.22 -9.48 9.67
C GLY A 704 -16.02 -8.92 8.49
N LYS A 705 -17.30 -9.27 8.47
CA LYS A 705 -18.24 -8.95 7.40
C LYS A 705 -18.79 -7.52 7.48
N ARG A 706 -19.48 -7.10 6.42
CA ARG A 706 -20.18 -5.82 6.37
C ARG A 706 -21.53 -5.86 7.08
N LYS A 707 -21.98 -4.69 7.53
CA LYS A 707 -23.36 -4.52 8.00
C LYS A 707 -24.31 -4.88 6.86
N GLY A 708 -25.23 -5.80 7.12
CA GLY A 708 -26.23 -6.20 6.14
C GLY A 708 -25.71 -7.14 5.06
N THR A 709 -24.48 -7.66 5.17
CA THR A 709 -24.07 -8.82 4.33
C THR A 709 -25.12 -9.91 4.50
N PRO A 710 -25.82 -10.32 3.43
CA PRO A 710 -26.85 -11.34 3.53
C PRO A 710 -26.17 -12.65 3.95
N THR A 711 -26.45 -13.11 5.17
CA THR A 711 -25.96 -14.41 5.66
C THR A 711 -26.98 -15.52 5.46
N ASN A 712 -28.16 -15.19 4.95
CA ASN A 712 -29.20 -16.16 4.63
C ASN A 712 -29.09 -16.52 3.13
N ALA A 713 -29.29 -17.81 2.83
CA ALA A 713 -29.20 -18.36 1.47
C ALA A 713 -30.31 -17.83 0.53
N ASN A 714 -31.52 -17.59 1.05
CA ASN A 714 -32.66 -17.14 0.26
C ASN A 714 -32.49 -15.73 -0.32
N ASP A 715 -31.87 -14.81 0.43
CA ASP A 715 -31.61 -13.43 0.00
C ASP A 715 -30.58 -13.43 -1.14
N TRP A 716 -29.47 -14.15 -0.96
CA TRP A 716 -28.45 -14.30 -2.00
C TRP A 716 -28.99 -14.95 -3.26
N ARG A 717 -29.83 -15.98 -3.12
CA ARG A 717 -30.51 -16.61 -4.25
C ARG A 717 -31.41 -15.63 -4.98
N SER A 718 -32.18 -14.82 -4.26
CA SER A 718 -33.07 -13.81 -4.84
C SER A 718 -32.29 -12.75 -5.61
N TYR A 719 -31.13 -12.32 -5.11
CA TYR A 719 -30.23 -11.40 -5.81
C TYR A 719 -29.63 -12.03 -7.07
N ALA A 720 -29.11 -13.26 -6.98
CA ALA A 720 -28.58 -13.97 -8.15
C ALA A 720 -29.65 -14.17 -9.24
N GLN A 721 -30.86 -14.59 -8.86
CA GLN A 721 -31.98 -14.72 -9.80
C GLN A 721 -32.33 -13.39 -10.47
N SER A 722 -32.42 -12.31 -9.68
CA SER A 722 -32.73 -10.98 -10.20
C SER A 722 -31.67 -10.50 -11.19
N PHE A 723 -30.39 -10.75 -10.88
CA PHE A 723 -29.27 -10.50 -11.78
C PHE A 723 -29.34 -11.32 -13.08
N LEU A 724 -29.78 -12.58 -13.03
CA LEU A 724 -29.93 -13.41 -14.23
C LEU A 724 -31.17 -13.07 -15.06
N LEU A 725 -32.15 -12.38 -14.47
CA LEU A 725 -33.38 -11.93 -15.15
C LEU A 725 -33.22 -10.58 -15.86
N GLN A 726 -32.31 -9.73 -15.37
CA GLN A 726 -32.02 -8.42 -15.98
C GLN A 726 -31.09 -8.54 -17.19
N THR A 727 -31.01 -7.47 -17.99
CA THR A 727 -30.21 -7.40 -19.24
C THR A 727 -29.38 -6.12 -19.36
N THR A 728 -29.31 -5.30 -18.30
CA THR A 728 -28.69 -3.98 -18.29
C THR A 728 -27.23 -4.00 -17.87
N LEU A 729 -26.88 -4.81 -16.86
CA LEU A 729 -25.53 -4.89 -16.31
C LEU A 729 -24.92 -6.28 -16.55
N PRO A 730 -23.71 -6.36 -17.12
CA PRO A 730 -23.12 -7.64 -17.54
C PRO A 730 -22.52 -8.46 -16.38
N TYR A 731 -22.18 -7.81 -15.26
CA TYR A 731 -21.45 -8.43 -14.15
C TYR A 731 -22.20 -8.29 -12.84
N PHE A 732 -22.25 -9.37 -12.05
CA PHE A 732 -22.98 -9.42 -10.80
C PHE A 732 -22.50 -8.42 -9.75
N PRO A 733 -21.18 -8.21 -9.53
CA PRO A 733 -20.69 -7.18 -8.60
C PRO A 733 -21.14 -5.77 -9.00
N GLY A 734 -21.09 -5.44 -10.30
CA GLY A 734 -21.56 -4.17 -10.82
C GLY A 734 -23.08 -3.98 -10.64
N TRP A 735 -23.86 -5.05 -10.80
CA TRP A 735 -25.29 -5.03 -10.50
C TRP A 735 -25.56 -4.87 -9.02
N LEU A 736 -24.86 -5.59 -8.14
CA LEU A 736 -24.95 -5.43 -6.69
C LEU A 736 -24.63 -3.98 -6.28
N ALA A 737 -23.59 -3.36 -6.86
CA ALA A 737 -23.21 -1.97 -6.62
C ALA A 737 -24.31 -0.95 -7.00
N SER A 738 -25.20 -1.30 -7.92
CA SER A 738 -26.31 -0.44 -8.34
C SER A 738 -27.50 -0.49 -7.38
N ASN A 739 -27.55 -1.48 -6.47
CA ASN A 739 -28.61 -1.61 -5.49
C ASN A 739 -28.31 -0.72 -4.26
N PRO A 740 -29.20 0.19 -3.86
CA PRO A 740 -28.95 1.13 -2.76
C PRO A 740 -28.78 0.46 -1.40
N ASP A 741 -29.30 -0.76 -1.23
CA ASP A 741 -29.23 -1.52 0.02
C ASP A 741 -27.95 -2.36 0.14
N ILE A 742 -27.13 -2.42 -0.91
CA ILE A 742 -25.92 -3.25 -0.98
C ILE A 742 -24.73 -2.35 -1.29
N ASP A 743 -23.79 -2.24 -0.35
CA ASP A 743 -22.50 -1.61 -0.64
C ASP A 743 -21.41 -2.67 -0.69
N VAL A 744 -20.72 -2.62 -1.83
CA VAL A 744 -19.71 -3.56 -2.33
C VAL A 744 -18.31 -2.97 -2.25
N ALA A 745 -18.17 -1.73 -1.77
CA ALA A 745 -16.88 -1.10 -1.56
C ALA A 745 -16.09 -1.85 -0.48
N PRO A 746 -14.77 -2.01 -0.65
CA PRO A 746 -13.95 -2.70 0.33
C PRO A 746 -13.94 -1.93 1.65
N LEU A 747 -14.35 -2.62 2.71
CA LEU A 747 -14.28 -2.11 4.09
C LEU A 747 -12.85 -2.01 4.60
N TRP A 748 -11.94 -2.78 4.03
CA TRP A 748 -10.55 -2.83 4.47
C TRP A 748 -9.70 -3.06 3.24
N THR A 749 -8.67 -2.24 3.06
CA THR A 749 -7.71 -2.41 1.97
C THR A 749 -6.30 -2.45 2.54
N ILE A 750 -5.60 -3.55 2.32
CA ILE A 750 -4.16 -3.64 2.56
C ILE A 750 -3.51 -3.76 1.19
N ARG A 751 -2.59 -2.85 0.87
CA ARG A 751 -1.90 -2.86 -0.41
C ARG A 751 -0.44 -2.50 -0.26
N PRO A 752 0.44 -2.95 -1.18
CA PRO A 752 1.85 -2.62 -1.13
C PRO A 752 2.04 -1.11 -1.10
N ASP A 753 3.15 -0.67 -0.53
CA ASP A 753 3.51 0.74 -0.59
C ASP A 753 3.65 1.18 -2.07
N PRO A 754 2.81 2.11 -2.56
CA PRO A 754 2.87 2.55 -3.95
C PRO A 754 4.21 3.21 -4.32
N ALA A 755 4.94 3.72 -3.33
CA ALA A 755 6.25 4.34 -3.53
C ALA A 755 7.42 3.35 -3.34
N GLY A 756 7.16 2.09 -2.98
CA GLY A 756 8.19 1.05 -2.87
C GLY A 756 9.23 1.29 -1.78
N HIS A 757 8.88 1.98 -0.68
CA HIS A 757 9.81 2.19 0.42
C HIS A 757 10.13 0.88 1.16
N VAL A 758 11.34 0.84 1.73
CA VAL A 758 11.81 -0.30 2.53
C VAL A 758 11.55 -0.04 4.01
N ASP A 759 10.78 -0.92 4.65
CA ASP A 759 10.56 -0.85 6.10
C ASP A 759 11.80 -1.37 6.85
N GLN A 760 12.40 -0.53 7.68
CA GLN A 760 13.52 -0.83 8.56
C GLN A 760 12.99 -1.34 9.91
N TRP A 761 13.64 -2.34 10.52
CA TRP A 761 13.32 -2.73 11.89
C TRP A 761 14.06 -1.84 12.91
N PRO A 762 13.38 -1.29 13.93
CA PRO A 762 14.03 -0.49 14.96
C PRO A 762 14.81 -1.36 15.95
N ASP A 763 16.12 -1.12 16.02
CA ASP A 763 16.95 -1.52 17.15
C ASP A 763 17.37 -0.25 17.89
N LEU A 764 16.63 0.07 18.95
CA LEU A 764 16.83 1.30 19.72
C LEU A 764 17.94 1.18 20.77
N THR A 765 18.65 0.05 20.84
CA THR A 765 19.81 -0.12 21.73
C THR A 765 21.08 0.54 21.17
N GLN A 766 21.06 0.89 19.89
CA GLN A 766 22.16 1.54 19.17
C GLN A 766 21.65 2.74 18.36
N PRO A 767 22.55 3.62 17.88
CA PRO A 767 22.15 4.72 17.02
C PRO A 767 21.53 4.23 15.70
N VAL A 768 20.58 5.01 15.19
CA VAL A 768 19.85 4.71 13.95
C VAL A 768 20.78 4.55 12.74
N PHE A 769 21.73 5.49 12.58
CA PHE A 769 22.78 5.44 11.58
C PHE A 769 24.11 5.05 12.23
N VAL A 770 24.75 4.07 11.62
CA VAL A 770 26.03 3.51 12.07
C VAL A 770 27.09 3.68 10.97
N PRO A 771 28.39 3.71 11.34
CA PRO A 771 29.45 3.64 10.35
C PRO A 771 29.31 2.41 9.45
N ARG A 772 29.55 2.58 8.14
CA ARG A 772 29.66 1.43 7.23
C ARG A 772 30.91 0.63 7.58
N THR A 773 30.84 -0.69 7.51
CA THR A 773 32.00 -1.57 7.68
C THR A 773 33.15 -1.10 6.77
N GLY A 774 34.30 -0.79 7.37
CA GLY A 774 35.49 -0.27 6.67
C GLY A 774 35.70 1.26 6.72
N ASP A 775 34.69 2.06 7.09
CA ASP A 775 34.83 3.53 7.10
C ASP A 775 35.61 4.08 8.31
N GLY A 776 35.85 3.30 9.35
CA GLY A 776 36.53 3.76 10.58
C GLY A 776 35.75 4.80 11.41
N GLY A 777 34.60 5.28 10.94
CA GLY A 777 33.71 6.23 11.62
C GLY A 777 32.60 6.77 10.71
N LEU A 778 31.84 7.75 11.19
CA LEU A 778 30.75 8.38 10.42
C LEU A 778 31.30 9.25 9.28
N ARG A 779 30.42 9.65 8.35
CA ARG A 779 30.74 10.53 7.23
C ARG A 779 29.88 11.78 7.25
N TRP A 780 30.48 12.89 6.86
CA TRP A 780 29.96 14.23 7.05
C TRP A 780 30.25 15.05 5.80
N ARG A 781 29.32 15.92 5.43
CA ARG A 781 29.47 16.89 4.35
C ARG A 781 29.38 18.30 4.94
N VAL A 782 30.29 19.18 4.54
CA VAL A 782 30.20 20.60 4.91
C VAL A 782 29.03 21.25 4.17
N VAL A 783 28.16 21.94 4.91
CA VAL A 783 26.97 22.62 4.37
C VAL A 783 27.10 24.13 4.48
N SER A 784 27.68 24.64 5.57
CA SER A 784 27.93 26.06 5.75
C SER A 784 29.28 26.31 6.39
N TRP A 785 29.90 27.44 6.03
CA TRP A 785 31.17 27.90 6.56
C TRP A 785 31.08 29.40 6.81
N ARG A 786 31.32 29.83 8.05
CA ARG A 786 31.26 31.23 8.46
C ARG A 786 32.50 31.57 9.27
N GLU A 787 33.12 32.69 8.93
CA GLU A 787 34.28 33.22 9.65
C GLU A 787 33.88 34.54 10.31
N GLY A 788 34.27 34.70 11.57
CA GLY A 788 33.99 35.90 12.34
C GLY A 788 35.14 36.23 13.30
N THR A 789 35.27 37.51 13.62
CA THR A 789 36.02 37.92 14.81
C THR A 789 35.19 37.51 16.03
N GLY A 790 35.76 36.72 16.95
CA GLY A 790 35.07 36.34 18.19
C GLY A 790 34.65 37.56 19.02
N PRO A 791 33.80 37.38 20.05
CA PRO A 791 33.42 38.46 20.96
C PRO A 791 34.64 39.06 21.69
#